data_AF-A0A364H5Y0-F1
#
_entry.id   AF-A0A364H5Y0-F1
#
_cell.length_a   1.000
_cell.length_b   1.000
_cell.length_c   1.000
_cell.angle_alpha   90.00
_cell.angle_beta   90.00
_cell.angle_gamma   90.00
#
_symmetry.space_group_name_H-M   'P 1'
#
loop_
_entity.id
_entity.type
_entity.pdbx_description
1 polymer ?
#
loop_
_entity_poly.entity_id
_entity_poly.type
_entity_poly.pdbx_seq_one_letter_code
_entity_poly.pdbx_strand_id
1 'polypeptide(L)'
;MTAEFPATYVVGTSAGLTARPLLQELVDLPMSVRRFGVKGDGVTDDTAALQVALNAGIPLYFPPGTYLYGNTLKATASIVGAGWDSILQCTTSQGQNSAIYWSGASHFNIRNLQFFSANTTAYYPDENAGSINLRDCSQFEISGCKFNNAAGGGALMRSCVNGKVFGNTLLDIWHDGIHVTKASADITITNNEVINGGDDAFAVVGYFNEGVRPRRITIANNRVVGTKYARGIAIVGAQDITVADNQIYNPMAAGIYVASELTSVYQSYGNDNVTVANNLLDTCGVQSNIGAIVNAPNGPLGYGALVVTATAGFNNSNITIVNNTIKNAAGAPIGLWQPSGNNIHVNISQNTITNAWDPNNKNGFPLTTIAATSGAATLNFANTPGVAVGMAAWYFNGSTSVPIGTVMAAGASTVTLEQNATVPSGGTVIFAGVGLFGATIKTTASAASGATSLTFATTTGVPYNDNYGFGAPGDETTGVSIGQGVSGTNIAAGTFVTGVTGSVVTLSKATTGTVASGASIVFTPMVCMTSQTITTSAAAAAGTNTLTFTPYPSARGCAVGQGVTATNIPVGTYVTSVSGNGNGPTVTLSNNVTGSGIASGTSITFTGTGGLSAVSGIALYNTRGCIVSKNQFSGIAKDAIYVDGSCTSFTEVSGNTGENIGCCNGFARLVTVGALAAGASLKLRGNYMAQPVNYPRAINALISSSSWAYTSWSEDNIAQNGFVGFGVQLTPVVQAVGASPWTFANTYPSAVSLSVAGGTVSSIGVSRNGQAAYACGLTNGMIDLKPGDAMTVTYSVAPAVTMIPRLGQ
;
A
#
# COMPACT_ATOMS: atom_id res chain seq x y z
N MET A 1 14.08 79.40 3.97
CA MET A 1 13.62 78.16 4.61
C MET A 1 12.19 77.92 4.19
N THR A 2 11.99 77.20 3.09
CA THR A 2 10.65 76.71 2.71
C THR A 2 10.43 75.40 3.43
N ALA A 3 9.51 75.38 4.37
CA ALA A 3 9.07 74.16 5.03
C ALA A 3 8.34 73.30 3.99
N GLU A 4 8.99 72.23 3.51
CA GLU A 4 8.29 71.19 2.77
C GLU A 4 7.42 70.39 3.76
N PHE A 5 6.11 70.44 3.56
CA PHE A 5 5.19 69.53 4.25
C PHE A 5 5.42 68.12 3.68
N PRO A 6 5.76 67.11 4.49
CA PRO A 6 5.83 65.74 3.98
C PRO A 6 4.42 65.34 3.53
N ALA A 7 4.29 64.97 2.25
CA ALA A 7 3.04 64.50 1.68
C ALA A 7 2.42 63.43 2.60
N THR A 8 1.14 63.55 2.93
CA THR A 8 0.39 62.57 3.71
C THR A 8 -0.55 61.83 2.77
N TYR A 9 -0.66 60.52 2.93
CA TYR A 9 -1.58 59.68 2.18
C TYR A 9 -2.45 58.91 3.18
N VAL A 10 -3.63 58.47 2.74
CA VAL A 10 -4.65 57.89 3.62
C VAL A 10 -4.69 56.39 3.38
N VAL A 11 -4.52 55.61 4.45
CA VAL A 11 -4.53 54.13 4.41
C VAL A 11 -5.66 53.62 5.27
N GLY A 12 -6.40 52.61 4.83
CA GLY A 12 -7.43 52.01 5.65
C GLY A 12 -8.08 50.76 5.07
N THR A 13 -8.90 50.13 5.92
CA THR A 13 -9.77 48.99 5.60
C THR A 13 -11.23 49.44 5.67
N SER A 14 -12.19 48.51 5.49
CA SER A 14 -13.62 48.80 5.62
C SER A 14 -14.07 49.36 6.98
N ALA A 15 -13.19 49.32 8.00
CA ALA A 15 -13.46 49.81 9.36
C ALA A 15 -12.96 51.25 9.63
N GLY A 16 -12.26 51.90 8.68
CA GLY A 16 -11.85 53.29 8.82
C GLY A 16 -10.53 53.64 8.11
N LEU A 17 -10.34 54.94 7.88
CA LEU A 17 -9.17 55.54 7.22
C LEU A 17 -8.28 56.25 8.24
N THR A 18 -6.96 56.05 8.16
CA THR A 18 -5.97 56.73 9.00
C THR A 18 -4.95 57.46 8.12
N ALA A 19 -4.66 58.73 8.43
CA ALA A 19 -3.63 59.50 7.72
C ALA A 19 -2.23 58.99 8.12
N ARG A 20 -1.38 58.69 7.13
CA ARG A 20 0.03 58.32 7.31
C ARG A 20 0.95 59.28 6.53
N PRO A 21 2.12 59.65 7.08
CA PRO A 21 3.14 60.37 6.31
C PRO A 21 3.70 59.47 5.19
N LEU A 22 3.89 60.03 3.98
CA LEU A 22 4.55 59.35 2.85
C LEU A 22 5.96 58.87 3.21
N LEU A 23 6.66 59.61 4.09
CA LEU A 23 7.95 59.20 4.62
C LEU A 23 7.84 57.89 5.40
N GLN A 24 6.78 57.71 6.19
CA GLN A 24 6.57 56.48 6.95
C GLN A 24 6.23 55.31 6.02
N GLU A 25 5.48 55.54 4.94
CA GLU A 25 5.22 54.52 3.91
C GLU A 25 6.49 54.08 3.19
N LEU A 26 7.31 55.04 2.76
CA LEU A 26 8.56 54.74 2.05
C LEU A 26 9.55 53.99 2.94
N VAL A 27 9.53 54.24 4.25
CA VAL A 27 10.32 53.51 5.25
C VAL A 27 9.75 52.10 5.49
N ASP A 28 8.44 51.93 5.41
CA ASP A 28 7.77 50.63 5.60
C ASP A 28 7.93 49.69 4.36
N LEU A 29 8.28 50.23 3.17
CA LEU A 29 8.49 49.44 1.95
C LEU A 29 9.89 48.80 1.87
N PRO A 30 10.05 47.57 1.35
CA PRO A 30 11.37 46.97 1.16
C PRO A 30 12.23 47.78 0.17
N MET A 31 13.51 47.97 0.50
CA MET A 31 14.43 48.80 -0.28
C MET A 31 14.94 48.06 -1.51
N SER A 32 14.85 48.68 -2.70
CA SER A 32 15.38 48.07 -3.92
C SER A 32 16.89 47.85 -3.85
N VAL A 33 17.35 46.64 -4.20
CA VAL A 33 18.77 46.28 -4.27
C VAL A 33 19.57 47.17 -5.23
N ARG A 34 18.92 47.79 -6.23
CA ARG A 34 19.57 48.72 -7.17
C ARG A 34 20.17 49.95 -6.49
N ARG A 35 19.66 50.33 -5.30
CA ARG A 35 20.22 51.43 -4.51
C ARG A 35 21.61 51.12 -3.96
N PHE A 36 22.00 49.85 -3.93
CA PHE A 36 23.30 49.37 -3.47
C PHE A 36 24.25 49.06 -4.64
N GLY A 37 23.88 49.44 -5.87
CA GLY A 37 24.70 49.20 -7.06
C GLY A 37 24.50 47.84 -7.72
N VAL A 38 23.55 47.03 -7.23
CA VAL A 38 23.16 45.75 -7.86
C VAL A 38 22.43 46.04 -9.17
N LYS A 39 22.88 45.47 -10.29
CA LYS A 39 22.30 45.75 -11.61
C LYS A 39 21.18 44.81 -11.98
N GLY A 40 21.38 43.49 -11.83
CA GLY A 40 20.41 42.49 -12.25
C GLY A 40 20.21 42.38 -13.76
N ASP A 41 21.25 42.69 -14.55
CA ASP A 41 21.21 42.73 -16.02
C ASP A 41 21.58 41.39 -16.68
N GLY A 42 21.89 40.35 -15.90
CA GLY A 42 22.32 39.04 -16.39
C GLY A 42 23.72 39.00 -16.99
N VAL A 43 24.51 40.07 -16.86
CA VAL A 43 25.87 40.17 -17.40
C VAL A 43 26.87 40.63 -16.33
N THR A 44 26.48 41.60 -15.51
CA THR A 44 27.29 42.14 -14.43
C THR A 44 27.40 41.12 -13.29
N ASP A 45 28.63 40.89 -12.81
CA ASP A 45 28.85 40.20 -11.55
C ASP A 45 28.40 41.11 -10.39
N ASP A 46 27.24 40.81 -9.84
CA ASP A 46 26.62 41.56 -8.76
C ASP A 46 27.09 41.10 -7.37
N THR A 47 28.02 40.13 -7.26
CA THR A 47 28.42 39.49 -5.98
C THR A 47 28.72 40.50 -4.88
N ALA A 48 29.59 41.47 -5.14
CA ALA A 48 30.01 42.45 -4.14
C ALA A 48 28.87 43.40 -3.76
N ALA A 49 28.11 43.88 -4.74
CA ALA A 49 26.99 44.79 -4.52
C ALA A 49 25.83 44.10 -3.78
N LEU A 50 25.57 42.82 -4.08
CA LEU A 50 24.60 41.99 -3.37
C LEU A 50 25.00 41.84 -1.90
N GLN A 51 26.27 41.53 -1.62
CA GLN A 51 26.71 41.41 -0.23
C GLN A 51 26.61 42.75 0.52
N VAL A 52 26.89 43.89 -0.12
CA VAL A 52 26.67 45.22 0.46
C VAL A 52 25.19 45.45 0.77
N ALA A 53 24.28 45.12 -0.15
CA ALA A 53 22.84 45.24 0.07
C ALA A 53 22.38 44.37 1.25
N LEU A 54 22.80 43.10 1.30
CA LEU A 54 22.40 42.17 2.36
C LEU A 54 22.96 42.57 3.73
N ASN A 55 24.16 43.15 3.78
CA ASN A 55 24.77 43.68 5.00
C ASN A 55 24.01 44.88 5.59
N ALA A 56 23.14 45.54 4.81
CA ALA A 56 22.35 46.66 5.32
C ALA A 56 21.33 46.23 6.39
N GLY A 57 20.99 44.94 6.48
CA GLY A 57 20.12 44.41 7.53
C GLY A 57 18.68 44.93 7.49
N ILE A 58 18.24 45.45 6.33
CA ILE A 58 16.88 45.94 6.09
C ILE A 58 16.15 45.03 5.08
N PRO A 59 14.81 45.02 5.04
CA PRO A 59 14.07 44.32 3.99
C PRO A 59 14.47 44.80 2.59
N LEU A 60 14.82 43.88 1.69
CA LEU A 60 15.25 44.18 0.33
C LEU A 60 14.20 43.75 -0.71
N TYR A 61 14.01 44.59 -1.71
CA TYR A 61 13.24 44.27 -2.92
C TYR A 61 14.16 44.01 -4.11
N PHE A 62 13.91 42.89 -4.79
CA PHE A 62 14.55 42.52 -6.04
C PHE A 62 13.56 42.79 -7.18
N PRO A 63 13.75 43.82 -8.02
CA PRO A 63 13.00 43.96 -9.27
C PRO A 63 13.18 42.73 -10.19
N PRO A 64 12.39 42.59 -11.27
CA PRO A 64 12.69 41.63 -12.32
C PRO A 64 14.11 41.85 -12.87
N GLY A 65 14.85 40.77 -13.08
CA GLY A 65 16.25 40.79 -13.50
C GLY A 65 17.01 39.54 -13.06
N THR A 66 18.18 39.33 -13.67
CA THR A 66 19.09 38.23 -13.34
C THR A 66 20.33 38.78 -12.63
N TYR A 67 20.47 38.43 -11.37
CA TYR A 67 21.49 38.91 -10.44
C TYR A 67 22.59 37.86 -10.32
N LEU A 68 23.70 38.05 -11.02
CA LEU A 68 24.79 37.07 -11.05
C LEU A 68 25.62 37.14 -9.77
N TYR A 69 25.97 35.98 -9.21
CA TYR A 69 26.93 35.91 -8.10
C TYR A 69 27.79 34.64 -8.17
N GLY A 70 29.00 34.69 -7.57
CA GLY A 70 29.97 33.59 -7.59
C GLY A 70 30.45 33.09 -6.21
N ASN A 71 30.05 33.75 -5.13
CA ASN A 71 30.42 33.41 -3.75
C ASN A 71 29.18 33.17 -2.89
N THR A 72 29.34 32.43 -1.79
CA THR A 72 28.27 32.32 -0.80
C THR A 72 27.97 33.70 -0.22
N LEU A 73 26.69 33.99 -0.02
CA LEU A 73 26.22 35.27 0.50
C LEU A 73 25.69 35.11 1.92
N LYS A 74 25.67 36.21 2.67
CA LYS A 74 25.08 36.27 4.02
C LYS A 74 24.01 37.34 4.10
N ALA A 75 22.90 37.01 4.74
CA ALA A 75 21.73 37.88 4.92
C ALA A 75 21.19 37.77 6.35
N THR A 76 20.59 38.85 6.84
CA THR A 76 19.98 38.89 8.19
C THR A 76 18.54 39.39 8.17
N ALA A 77 18.06 39.88 7.04
CA ALA A 77 16.74 40.51 6.88
C ALA A 77 15.94 39.88 5.73
N SER A 78 14.75 40.41 5.48
CA SER A 78 13.85 39.91 4.45
C SER A 78 14.39 40.18 3.04
N ILE A 79 14.14 39.25 2.11
CA ILE A 79 14.31 39.46 0.68
C ILE A 79 13.02 39.13 -0.06
N VAL A 80 12.60 39.99 -0.97
CA VAL A 80 11.33 39.89 -1.69
C VAL A 80 11.57 40.19 -3.16
N GLY A 81 11.19 39.29 -4.06
CA GLY A 81 11.22 39.53 -5.50
C GLY A 81 9.88 39.98 -6.08
N ALA A 82 9.90 40.23 -7.38
CA ALA A 82 8.74 40.58 -8.20
C ALA A 82 8.04 39.33 -8.81
N GLY A 83 8.33 38.14 -8.28
CA GLY A 83 8.02 36.85 -8.90
C GLY A 83 9.29 36.15 -9.40
N TRP A 84 9.12 35.05 -10.13
CA TRP A 84 10.25 34.21 -10.55
C TRP A 84 11.18 34.86 -11.59
N ASP A 85 10.81 36.02 -12.13
CA ASP A 85 11.67 36.87 -12.97
C ASP A 85 12.73 37.64 -12.16
N SER A 86 12.67 37.61 -10.83
CA SER A 86 13.76 38.06 -9.95
C SER A 86 14.68 36.87 -9.65
N ILE A 87 15.76 36.72 -10.42
CA ILE A 87 16.60 35.52 -10.44
C ILE A 87 17.94 35.79 -9.77
N LEU A 88 18.16 35.21 -8.59
CA LEU A 88 19.49 35.09 -7.98
C LEU A 88 20.20 33.92 -8.64
N GLN A 89 21.17 34.20 -9.52
CA GLN A 89 21.84 33.20 -10.35
C GLN A 89 23.30 32.98 -9.94
N CYS A 90 23.61 31.79 -9.44
CA CYS A 90 24.99 31.35 -9.21
C CYS A 90 25.65 30.97 -10.54
N THR A 91 26.87 31.46 -10.78
CA THR A 91 27.63 31.27 -12.03
C THR A 91 28.85 30.36 -11.88
N THR A 92 29.10 29.78 -10.69
CA THR A 92 30.22 28.83 -10.52
C THR A 92 29.98 27.54 -11.31
N SER A 93 31.03 26.77 -11.56
CA SER A 93 31.03 25.67 -12.54
C SER A 93 30.08 24.50 -12.22
N GLN A 94 29.67 24.32 -10.97
CA GLN A 94 28.67 23.35 -10.52
C GLN A 94 27.73 23.94 -9.45
N GLY A 95 27.67 25.27 -9.32
CA GLY A 95 26.89 25.91 -8.25
C GLY A 95 27.51 25.81 -6.85
N GLN A 96 28.79 25.41 -6.70
CA GLN A 96 29.50 25.18 -5.44
C GLN A 96 29.31 26.24 -4.33
N ASN A 97 29.03 27.49 -4.71
CA ASN A 97 28.89 28.62 -3.79
C ASN A 97 27.50 29.28 -3.86
N SER A 98 26.46 28.58 -4.31
CA SER A 98 25.12 29.15 -4.49
C SER A 98 24.40 29.50 -3.18
N ALA A 99 24.87 29.01 -2.03
CA ALA A 99 24.13 29.18 -0.79
C ALA A 99 24.11 30.64 -0.30
N ILE A 100 22.91 31.09 0.10
CA ILE A 100 22.72 32.29 0.92
C ILE A 100 22.40 31.88 2.36
N TYR A 101 23.16 32.43 3.30
CA TYR A 101 23.09 32.10 4.72
C TYR A 101 22.32 33.15 5.52
N TRP A 102 21.33 32.72 6.31
CA TRP A 102 20.85 33.45 7.46
C TRP A 102 21.33 32.76 8.74
N SER A 103 21.89 33.51 9.66
CA SER A 103 22.44 32.97 10.92
C SER A 103 22.03 33.87 12.08
N GLY A 104 21.35 33.30 13.08
CA GLY A 104 20.84 34.06 14.23
C GLY A 104 19.77 35.10 13.88
N ALA A 105 19.13 35.00 12.71
CA ALA A 105 18.16 35.98 12.23
C ALA A 105 16.74 35.68 12.77
N SER A 106 15.94 36.72 12.95
CA SER A 106 14.52 36.57 13.30
C SER A 106 13.62 37.53 12.55
N HIS A 107 12.33 37.22 12.44
CA HIS A 107 11.31 38.11 11.84
C HIS A 107 11.63 38.50 10.38
N PHE A 108 11.95 37.52 9.54
CA PHE A 108 12.29 37.76 8.15
C PHE A 108 11.49 36.87 7.20
N ASN A 109 11.44 37.30 5.95
CA ASN A 109 10.74 36.59 4.89
C ASN A 109 11.63 36.48 3.65
N ILE A 110 11.59 35.33 2.99
CA ILE A 110 12.22 35.06 1.71
C ILE A 110 11.08 34.77 0.74
N ARG A 111 10.75 35.72 -0.15
CA ARG A 111 9.51 35.63 -0.94
C ARG A 111 9.68 35.93 -2.42
N ASN A 112 8.85 35.26 -3.24
CA ASN A 112 8.55 35.66 -4.62
C ASN A 112 9.78 35.91 -5.51
N LEU A 113 10.77 35.02 -5.46
CA LEU A 113 11.98 35.11 -6.29
C LEU A 113 12.47 33.72 -6.69
N GLN A 114 13.47 33.66 -7.57
CA GLN A 114 14.09 32.43 -8.01
C GLN A 114 15.55 32.33 -7.56
N PHE A 115 15.92 31.17 -7.01
CA PHE A 115 17.31 30.74 -6.83
C PHE A 115 17.67 29.79 -7.97
N PHE A 116 18.75 30.07 -8.69
CA PHE A 116 19.15 29.30 -9.87
C PHE A 116 20.66 29.08 -9.91
N SER A 117 21.10 27.86 -10.21
CA SER A 117 22.51 27.56 -10.52
C SER A 117 22.65 27.19 -11.99
N ALA A 118 23.33 28.04 -12.76
CA ALA A 118 23.30 27.96 -14.22
C ALA A 118 24.07 26.74 -14.79
N ASN A 119 25.12 26.30 -14.10
CA ASN A 119 26.06 25.30 -14.62
C ASN A 119 25.99 23.94 -13.89
N THR A 120 25.02 23.75 -13.00
CA THR A 120 24.87 22.49 -12.28
C THR A 120 24.45 21.39 -13.25
N THR A 121 25.15 20.26 -13.19
CA THR A 121 24.85 19.08 -14.02
C THR A 121 24.72 17.78 -13.21
N ALA A 122 25.09 17.79 -11.93
CA ALA A 122 25.11 16.60 -11.08
C ALA A 122 25.09 16.97 -9.58
N TYR A 123 24.96 15.93 -8.75
CA TYR A 123 25.15 15.97 -7.30
C TYR A 123 26.51 16.60 -6.93
N TYR A 124 26.50 17.49 -5.93
CA TYR A 124 27.71 18.07 -5.36
C TYR A 124 27.74 17.91 -3.83
N PRO A 125 28.80 17.32 -3.24
CA PRO A 125 28.79 16.92 -1.84
C PRO A 125 28.85 18.06 -0.82
N ASP A 126 29.23 19.27 -1.24
CA ASP A 126 29.29 20.44 -0.36
C ASP A 126 27.92 21.11 -0.23
N GLU A 127 27.47 21.34 1.00
CA GLU A 127 26.22 22.05 1.31
C GLU A 127 26.16 23.49 0.79
N ASN A 128 27.32 24.11 0.52
CA ASN A 128 27.42 25.43 -0.09
C ASN A 128 26.83 25.49 -1.49
N ALA A 129 26.62 24.32 -2.12
CA ALA A 129 25.97 24.21 -3.41
C ALA A 129 24.44 24.24 -3.36
N GLY A 130 23.85 24.41 -2.16
CA GLY A 130 22.41 24.61 -1.97
C GLY A 130 21.96 26.05 -2.21
N SER A 131 20.66 26.33 -2.06
CA SER A 131 20.12 27.69 -2.25
C SER A 131 20.03 28.49 -0.95
N ILE A 132 19.34 27.96 0.07
CA ILE A 132 19.12 28.63 1.36
C ILE A 132 19.70 27.79 2.50
N ASN A 133 20.49 28.43 3.36
CA ASN A 133 20.92 27.88 4.64
C ASN A 133 20.44 28.76 5.80
N LEU A 134 19.55 28.25 6.64
CA LEU A 134 19.10 28.90 7.87
C LEU A 134 19.74 28.21 9.08
N ARG A 135 20.39 28.99 9.94
CA ARG A 135 21.01 28.52 11.19
C ARG A 135 20.56 29.37 12.36
N ASP A 136 20.06 28.72 13.41
CA ASP A 136 19.65 29.38 14.67
C ASP A 136 18.65 30.54 14.42
N CYS A 137 17.77 30.36 13.43
CA CYS A 137 16.81 31.38 13.01
C CYS A 137 15.45 31.19 13.68
N SER A 138 14.67 32.26 13.80
CA SER A 138 13.31 32.18 14.36
C SER A 138 12.29 33.05 13.63
N GLN A 139 11.00 32.68 13.69
CA GLN A 139 9.90 33.52 13.15
C GLN A 139 10.15 33.95 11.70
N PHE A 140 10.25 32.95 10.81
CA PHE A 140 10.61 33.17 9.41
C PHE A 140 9.58 32.59 8.44
N GLU A 141 9.57 33.15 7.24
CA GLU A 141 8.76 32.68 6.12
C GLU A 141 9.63 32.44 4.88
N ILE A 142 9.40 31.32 4.18
CA ILE A 142 9.90 31.07 2.83
C ILE A 142 8.69 30.78 1.95
N SER A 143 8.36 31.68 1.02
CA SER A 143 7.11 31.56 0.25
C SER A 143 7.18 32.03 -1.20
N GLY A 144 6.41 31.39 -2.08
CA GLY A 144 6.32 31.79 -3.49
C GLY A 144 7.63 31.71 -4.27
N CYS A 145 8.66 31.03 -3.76
CA CYS A 145 9.97 30.96 -4.38
C CYS A 145 10.08 29.81 -5.37
N LYS A 146 10.95 29.97 -6.37
CA LYS A 146 11.41 28.88 -7.21
C LYS A 146 12.86 28.53 -6.88
N PHE A 147 13.14 27.26 -6.66
CA PHE A 147 14.47 26.71 -6.54
C PHE A 147 14.72 25.88 -7.78
N ASN A 148 15.75 26.21 -8.55
CA ASN A 148 15.93 25.63 -9.87
C ASN A 148 17.39 25.18 -10.07
N ASN A 149 17.58 23.92 -10.44
CA ASN A 149 18.86 23.34 -10.80
C ASN A 149 19.98 23.52 -9.75
N ALA A 150 19.67 23.44 -8.45
CA ALA A 150 20.69 23.54 -7.40
C ALA A 150 21.44 22.21 -7.22
N ALA A 151 22.78 22.25 -7.18
CA ALA A 151 23.60 21.05 -7.00
C ALA A 151 23.59 20.50 -5.55
N GLY A 152 23.26 21.37 -4.59
CA GLY A 152 22.93 21.03 -3.21
C GLY A 152 21.42 21.13 -2.96
N GLY A 153 21.02 21.36 -1.71
CA GLY A 153 19.60 21.36 -1.29
C GLY A 153 18.86 22.66 -1.61
N GLY A 154 17.52 22.62 -1.53
CA GLY A 154 16.68 23.81 -1.67
C GLY A 154 16.77 24.72 -0.45
N ALA A 155 16.20 24.28 0.67
CA ALA A 155 16.26 25.01 1.94
C ALA A 155 16.65 24.10 3.10
N LEU A 156 17.74 24.45 3.79
CA LEU A 156 18.28 23.72 4.92
C LEU A 156 18.12 24.52 6.21
N MET A 157 17.42 23.95 7.19
CA MET A 157 17.10 24.59 8.47
C MET A 157 17.76 23.85 9.62
N ARG A 158 18.63 24.54 10.35
CA ARG A 158 19.34 24.01 11.53
C ARG A 158 19.01 24.84 12.76
N SER A 159 18.50 24.19 13.80
CA SER A 159 18.11 24.85 15.06
C SER A 159 17.16 26.02 14.83
N CYS A 160 16.26 25.91 13.84
CA CYS A 160 15.34 26.97 13.47
C CYS A 160 13.97 26.78 14.13
N VAL A 161 13.31 27.85 14.57
CA VAL A 161 12.02 27.76 15.28
C VAL A 161 10.94 28.69 14.76
N ASN A 162 9.67 28.29 14.89
CA ASN A 162 8.51 29.12 14.48
C ASN A 162 8.56 29.51 12.98
N GLY A 163 8.82 28.52 12.12
CA GLY A 163 9.03 28.73 10.68
C GLY A 163 7.82 28.36 9.82
N LYS A 164 7.63 29.06 8.70
CA LYS A 164 6.63 28.72 7.68
C LYS A 164 7.28 28.60 6.31
N VAL A 165 7.12 27.46 5.64
CA VAL A 165 7.66 27.20 4.30
C VAL A 165 6.52 26.76 3.41
N PHE A 166 6.04 27.63 2.51
CA PHE A 166 4.85 27.33 1.72
C PHE A 166 4.79 27.93 0.32
N GLY A 167 4.08 27.27 -0.60
CA GLY A 167 3.86 27.80 -1.94
C GLY A 167 5.13 27.89 -2.79
N ASN A 168 6.14 27.06 -2.51
CA ASN A 168 7.40 27.04 -3.25
C ASN A 168 7.45 25.91 -4.27
N THR A 169 8.19 26.11 -5.35
CA THR A 169 8.47 25.10 -6.37
C THR A 169 9.96 24.80 -6.41
N LEU A 170 10.34 23.54 -6.23
CA LEU A 170 11.70 23.05 -6.27
C LEU A 170 11.85 22.11 -7.46
N LEU A 171 12.66 22.50 -8.44
CA LEU A 171 12.85 21.79 -9.70
C LEU A 171 14.31 21.42 -9.88
N ASP A 172 14.57 20.14 -10.19
CA ASP A 172 15.90 19.64 -10.55
C ASP A 172 16.97 19.88 -9.47
N ILE A 173 16.57 19.78 -8.21
CA ILE A 173 17.49 19.83 -7.06
C ILE A 173 18.25 18.50 -6.96
N TRP A 174 19.51 18.52 -6.51
CA TRP A 174 20.35 17.31 -6.44
C TRP A 174 20.55 16.73 -5.04
N HIS A 175 20.16 17.45 -4.00
CA HIS A 175 20.03 16.96 -2.62
C HIS A 175 18.56 17.01 -2.19
N ASP A 176 18.32 17.05 -0.88
CA ASP A 176 17.03 17.28 -0.28
C ASP A 176 16.39 18.58 -0.77
N GLY A 177 15.07 18.55 -0.97
CA GLY A 177 14.31 19.75 -1.29
C GLY A 177 14.28 20.70 -0.09
N ILE A 178 13.55 20.31 0.96
CA ILE A 178 13.46 21.05 2.22
C ILE A 178 13.88 20.13 3.37
N HIS A 179 14.94 20.52 4.09
CA HIS A 179 15.54 19.71 5.14
C HIS A 179 15.52 20.44 6.49
N VAL A 180 15.01 19.79 7.53
CA VAL A 180 14.92 20.30 8.90
C VAL A 180 15.72 19.40 9.85
N THR A 181 16.65 19.98 10.59
CA THR A 181 17.52 19.20 11.50
C THR A 181 17.94 19.99 12.75
N LYS A 182 18.73 19.36 13.62
CA LYS A 182 19.13 19.83 14.96
C LYS A 182 17.93 20.14 15.86
N ALA A 183 18.04 21.16 16.71
CA ALA A 183 17.02 21.61 17.65
C ALA A 183 15.83 22.35 16.99
N SER A 184 15.58 22.13 15.69
CA SER A 184 14.51 22.84 14.98
C SER A 184 13.13 22.43 15.50
N ALA A 185 12.23 23.39 15.67
CA ALA A 185 10.90 23.13 16.21
C ALA A 185 9.82 24.09 15.72
N ASP A 186 8.56 23.66 15.76
CA ASP A 186 7.41 24.53 15.44
C ASP A 186 7.49 25.09 14.01
N ILE A 187 7.70 24.20 13.03
CA ILE A 187 7.80 24.55 11.61
C ILE A 187 6.69 23.88 10.81
N THR A 188 6.03 24.65 9.94
CA THR A 188 5.04 24.14 9.00
C THR A 188 5.57 24.23 7.57
N ILE A 189 5.58 23.09 6.87
CA ILE A 189 6.00 22.95 5.47
C ILE A 189 4.78 22.53 4.67
N THR A 190 4.17 23.46 3.94
CA THR A 190 2.87 23.19 3.30
C THR A 190 2.72 23.75 1.90
N ASN A 191 1.95 23.11 1.02
CA ASN A 191 1.68 23.62 -0.33
C ASN A 191 2.95 23.85 -1.16
N ASN A 192 3.99 23.05 -0.96
CA ASN A 192 5.20 23.09 -1.78
C ASN A 192 5.19 21.95 -2.80
N GLU A 193 5.89 22.15 -3.91
CA GLU A 193 6.06 21.14 -4.95
C GLU A 193 7.55 20.85 -5.18
N VAL A 194 7.93 19.58 -5.13
CA VAL A 194 9.27 19.11 -5.51
C VAL A 194 9.14 18.22 -6.74
N ILE A 195 9.83 18.59 -7.82
CA ILE A 195 9.86 17.88 -9.09
C ILE A 195 11.29 17.45 -9.38
N ASN A 196 11.49 16.16 -9.62
CA ASN A 196 12.81 15.58 -9.90
C ASN A 196 13.85 15.92 -8.82
N GLY A 197 13.45 15.78 -7.54
CA GLY A 197 14.33 16.00 -6.39
C GLY A 197 15.51 15.02 -6.38
N GLY A 198 16.65 15.38 -5.79
CA GLY A 198 17.85 14.54 -5.88
C GLY A 198 17.85 13.44 -4.83
N ASP A 199 17.72 13.86 -3.57
CA ASP A 199 17.58 13.00 -2.40
C ASP A 199 16.12 13.10 -1.89
N ASP A 200 15.91 13.24 -0.58
CA ASP A 200 14.59 13.35 0.02
C ASP A 200 13.88 14.66 -0.36
N ALA A 201 12.69 14.59 -0.95
CA ALA A 201 11.98 15.84 -1.30
C ALA A 201 11.68 16.70 -0.05
N PHE A 202 11.28 16.06 1.05
CA PHE A 202 11.15 16.69 2.36
C PHE A 202 11.77 15.81 3.45
N ALA A 203 12.63 16.39 4.30
CA ALA A 203 13.33 15.65 5.33
C ALA A 203 13.27 16.32 6.70
N VAL A 204 13.09 15.51 7.75
CA VAL A 204 13.24 15.90 9.15
C VAL A 204 14.17 14.90 9.82
N VAL A 205 15.38 15.32 10.18
CA VAL A 205 16.44 14.41 10.63
C VAL A 205 17.03 14.85 11.97
N GLY A 206 16.99 13.97 12.98
CA GLY A 206 17.55 14.17 14.30
C GLY A 206 18.69 13.19 14.60
N TYR A 207 19.92 13.69 14.56
CA TYR A 207 21.11 12.89 14.83
C TYR A 207 21.35 12.74 16.33
N PHE A 208 21.58 11.50 16.78
CA PHE A 208 21.79 11.14 18.18
C PHE A 208 23.03 11.82 18.78
N ASN A 209 24.12 11.88 18.02
CA ASN A 209 25.37 12.50 18.44
C ASN A 209 25.27 14.02 18.65
N GLU A 210 24.21 14.66 18.16
CA GLU A 210 23.94 16.08 18.38
C GLU A 210 23.22 16.36 19.72
N GLY A 211 22.69 15.33 20.40
CA GLY A 211 22.05 15.47 21.71
C GLY A 211 20.66 16.13 21.68
N VAL A 212 20.15 16.48 20.49
CA VAL A 212 18.86 17.15 20.28
C VAL A 212 18.15 16.55 19.07
N ARG A 213 16.81 16.60 19.06
CA ARG A 213 16.00 16.13 17.94
C ARG A 213 15.00 17.20 17.49
N PRO A 214 14.70 17.29 16.17
CA PRO A 214 13.68 18.18 15.67
C PRO A 214 12.30 17.71 16.14
N ARG A 215 11.39 18.67 16.39
CA ARG A 215 10.06 18.36 16.91
C ARG A 215 8.95 19.33 16.54
N ARG A 216 7.69 18.88 16.61
CA ARG A 216 6.51 19.70 16.27
C ARG A 216 6.62 20.27 14.86
N ILE A 217 6.85 19.38 13.90
CA ILE A 217 6.97 19.72 12.49
C ILE A 217 5.77 19.15 11.74
N THR A 218 5.15 19.98 10.91
CA THR A 218 4.05 19.56 10.04
C THR A 218 4.49 19.63 8.59
N ILE A 219 4.39 18.52 7.85
CA ILE A 219 4.57 18.44 6.40
C ILE A 219 3.22 18.09 5.80
N ALA A 220 2.52 19.07 5.23
CA ALA A 220 1.16 18.83 4.75
C ALA A 220 0.78 19.51 3.44
N ASN A 221 -0.11 18.90 2.65
CA ASN A 221 -0.57 19.44 1.37
C ASN A 221 0.58 19.71 0.37
N ASN A 222 1.67 18.95 0.44
CA ASN A 222 2.77 19.08 -0.50
C ASN A 222 2.63 18.06 -1.64
N ARG A 223 3.31 18.35 -2.76
CA ARG A 223 3.37 17.46 -3.93
C ARG A 223 4.80 17.07 -4.24
N VAL A 224 5.04 15.77 -4.45
CA VAL A 224 6.32 15.23 -4.89
C VAL A 224 6.10 14.51 -6.21
N VAL A 225 6.87 14.89 -7.24
CA VAL A 225 6.87 14.26 -8.56
C VAL A 225 8.27 13.77 -8.86
N GLY A 226 8.56 12.55 -8.44
CA GLY A 226 9.84 11.89 -8.66
C GLY A 226 10.97 12.40 -7.76
N THR A 227 11.82 11.47 -7.38
CA THR A 227 13.16 11.73 -6.83
C THR A 227 14.17 10.93 -7.65
N LYS A 228 15.44 11.35 -7.68
CA LYS A 228 16.52 10.71 -8.44
C LYS A 228 17.10 9.51 -7.67
N TYR A 229 17.16 9.60 -6.34
CA TYR A 229 17.83 8.57 -5.51
C TYR A 229 17.01 8.10 -4.31
N ALA A 230 16.26 8.99 -3.64
CA ALA A 230 15.77 8.73 -2.28
C ALA A 230 14.24 8.86 -2.14
N ARG A 231 13.75 9.34 -0.99
CA ARG A 231 12.35 9.21 -0.57
C ARG A 231 11.53 10.44 -0.92
N GLY A 232 10.21 10.30 -0.92
CA GLY A 232 9.32 11.46 -0.97
C GLY A 232 9.44 12.29 0.31
N ILE A 233 9.12 11.68 1.45
CA ILE A 233 9.23 12.30 2.76
C ILE A 233 10.01 11.38 3.71
N ALA A 234 11.02 11.91 4.37
CA ALA A 234 11.82 11.19 5.36
C ALA A 234 11.72 11.82 6.75
N ILE A 235 11.28 11.03 7.72
CA ILE A 235 11.22 11.36 9.14
C ILE A 235 12.20 10.44 9.87
N VAL A 236 13.36 10.97 10.25
CA VAL A 236 14.47 10.17 10.77
C VAL A 236 14.91 10.68 12.14
N GLY A 237 14.54 9.99 13.21
CA GLY A 237 14.89 10.38 14.59
C GLY A 237 14.27 11.68 15.09
N ALA A 238 12.99 11.90 14.79
CA ALA A 238 12.24 13.11 15.14
C ALA A 238 11.10 12.83 16.14
N GLN A 239 10.51 13.89 16.70
CA GLN A 239 9.40 13.77 17.66
C GLN A 239 8.22 14.69 17.33
N ASP A 240 6.99 14.29 17.63
CA ASP A 240 5.79 15.12 17.42
C ASP A 240 5.67 15.59 15.96
N ILE A 241 5.60 14.64 15.02
CA ILE A 241 5.62 14.92 13.59
C ILE A 241 4.27 14.59 12.96
N THR A 242 3.78 15.49 12.11
CA THR A 242 2.58 15.26 11.31
C THR A 242 2.93 15.30 9.82
N VAL A 243 2.63 14.21 9.11
CA VAL A 243 2.75 14.09 7.65
C VAL A 243 1.36 13.84 7.10
N ALA A 244 0.71 14.87 6.56
CA ALA A 244 -0.71 14.81 6.22
C ALA A 244 -1.07 15.36 4.83
N ASP A 245 -2.04 14.75 4.16
CA ASP A 245 -2.64 15.30 2.93
C ASP A 245 -1.64 15.54 1.77
N ASN A 246 -0.49 14.83 1.77
CA ASN A 246 0.52 14.98 0.72
C ASN A 246 0.23 14.06 -0.48
N GLN A 247 0.65 14.48 -1.67
CA GLN A 247 0.56 13.70 -2.91
C GLN A 247 1.96 13.35 -3.40
N ILE A 248 2.32 12.06 -3.35
CA ILE A 248 3.68 11.60 -3.61
C ILE A 248 3.66 10.59 -4.75
N TYR A 249 4.32 10.95 -5.85
CA TYR A 249 4.36 10.20 -7.09
C TYR A 249 5.79 9.79 -7.41
N ASN A 250 6.00 8.49 -7.66
CA ASN A 250 7.22 7.97 -8.28
C ASN A 250 8.56 8.28 -7.59
N PRO A 251 8.68 8.39 -6.25
CA PRO A 251 10.01 8.44 -5.64
C PRO A 251 10.74 7.12 -5.90
N MET A 252 12.06 7.22 -6.11
CA MET A 252 12.93 6.07 -6.37
C MET A 252 12.93 5.09 -5.20
N ALA A 253 13.01 5.60 -3.97
CA ALA A 253 12.85 4.83 -2.74
C ALA A 253 11.42 4.99 -2.17
N ALA A 254 11.26 4.88 -0.84
CA ALA A 254 9.94 4.96 -0.21
C ALA A 254 9.22 6.28 -0.49
N GLY A 255 7.89 6.23 -0.54
CA GLY A 255 7.04 7.42 -0.54
C GLY A 255 7.21 8.18 0.76
N ILE A 256 6.95 7.50 1.87
CA ILE A 256 7.15 8.02 3.23
C ILE A 256 8.02 7.03 4.01
N TYR A 257 9.05 7.53 4.67
CA TYR A 257 10.01 6.75 5.43
C TYR A 257 10.10 7.30 6.86
N VAL A 258 9.71 6.48 7.84
CA VAL A 258 9.79 6.78 9.27
C VAL A 258 10.82 5.86 9.89
N ALA A 259 11.99 6.40 10.19
CA ALA A 259 13.13 5.55 10.50
C ALA A 259 14.00 6.01 11.66
N SER A 260 14.67 5.07 12.28
CA SER A 260 15.92 5.34 12.97
C SER A 260 17.04 4.60 12.28
N GLU A 261 18.16 5.26 12.06
CA GLU A 261 19.27 4.74 11.27
C GLU A 261 20.53 4.66 12.12
N LEU A 262 21.27 3.57 11.93
CA LEU A 262 22.58 3.36 12.52
C LEU A 262 23.57 3.08 11.38
N THR A 263 24.30 4.11 10.99
CA THR A 263 25.48 3.97 10.13
C THR A 263 26.74 4.32 10.93
N SER A 264 27.92 4.00 10.41
CA SER A 264 29.21 4.31 11.09
C SER A 264 29.45 5.81 11.31
N VAL A 265 28.69 6.68 10.64
CA VAL A 265 28.86 8.14 10.65
C VAL A 265 27.58 8.91 11.01
N TYR A 266 26.40 8.32 10.79
CA TYR A 266 25.09 8.91 11.07
C TYR A 266 24.26 7.95 11.93
N GLN A 267 24.15 8.29 13.21
CA GLN A 267 23.26 7.62 14.17
C GLN A 267 22.11 8.57 14.46
N SER A 268 20.86 8.14 14.29
CA SER A 268 19.68 8.95 14.58
C SER A 268 18.95 8.48 15.82
N TYR A 269 18.12 9.35 16.41
CA TYR A 269 17.18 8.92 17.44
C TYR A 269 16.14 7.92 16.87
N GLY A 270 15.43 7.25 17.77
CA GLY A 270 14.13 6.63 17.47
C GLY A 270 13.06 7.70 17.31
N ASN A 271 12.10 7.49 16.42
CA ASN A 271 10.98 8.42 16.29
C ASN A 271 9.98 8.25 17.43
N ASP A 272 9.32 9.32 17.83
CA ASP A 272 8.24 9.28 18.83
C ASP A 272 7.09 10.19 18.43
N ASN A 273 5.86 9.70 18.53
CA ASN A 273 4.64 10.46 18.22
C ASN A 273 4.64 11.00 16.76
N VAL A 274 4.58 10.08 15.79
CA VAL A 274 4.52 10.41 14.36
C VAL A 274 3.17 10.00 13.79
N THR A 275 2.48 10.94 13.15
CA THR A 275 1.23 10.70 12.44
C THR A 275 1.43 10.83 10.94
N VAL A 276 1.07 9.79 10.19
CA VAL A 276 1.05 9.74 8.73
C VAL A 276 -0.40 9.53 8.29
N ALA A 277 -1.05 10.61 7.86
CA ALA A 277 -2.50 10.63 7.64
C ALA A 277 -2.91 11.16 6.26
N ASN A 278 -3.95 10.58 5.64
CA ASN A 278 -4.59 11.15 4.43
C ASN A 278 -3.65 11.36 3.22
N ASN A 279 -2.50 10.67 3.15
CA ASN A 279 -1.57 10.85 2.04
C ASN A 279 -1.96 9.96 0.85
N LEU A 280 -1.69 10.45 -0.36
CA LEU A 280 -1.71 9.67 -1.58
C LEU A 280 -0.27 9.27 -1.93
N LEU A 281 0.01 7.96 -1.92
CA LEU A 281 1.27 7.38 -2.36
C LEU A 281 1.01 6.57 -3.62
N ASP A 282 1.53 7.01 -4.76
CA ASP A 282 1.34 6.32 -6.03
C ASP A 282 2.69 5.99 -6.67
N THR A 283 2.86 4.72 -7.04
CA THR A 283 4.04 4.24 -7.77
C THR A 283 5.34 4.51 -6.99
N CYS A 284 5.29 4.42 -5.67
CA CYS A 284 6.44 4.64 -4.79
C CYS A 284 7.31 3.37 -4.68
N GLY A 285 8.63 3.56 -4.50
CA GLY A 285 9.60 2.48 -4.28
C GLY A 285 10.14 1.83 -5.54
N VAL A 286 9.95 2.47 -6.70
CA VAL A 286 10.09 1.89 -8.05
C VAL A 286 11.48 1.32 -8.33
N GLN A 287 12.55 1.90 -7.79
CA GLN A 287 13.92 1.37 -7.84
C GLN A 287 14.84 2.28 -7.03
N SER A 288 15.39 1.82 -5.91
CA SER A 288 16.55 2.49 -5.30
C SER A 288 17.80 1.99 -6.02
N ASN A 289 18.21 2.64 -7.12
CA ASN A 289 19.62 2.56 -7.50
C ASN A 289 20.43 3.45 -6.55
N ILE A 290 20.49 3.10 -5.25
CA ILE A 290 21.60 3.54 -4.41
C ILE A 290 22.75 2.60 -4.76
N GLY A 291 23.39 2.93 -5.87
CA GLY A 291 24.60 2.30 -6.35
C GLY A 291 25.29 3.29 -7.25
N ALA A 292 26.39 3.85 -6.78
CA ALA A 292 27.39 4.48 -7.62
C ALA A 292 28.06 3.47 -8.58
N ILE A 293 27.28 2.64 -9.30
CA ILE A 293 27.74 1.60 -10.22
C ILE A 293 26.83 1.55 -11.45
N VAL A 294 27.42 1.87 -12.59
CA VAL A 294 26.88 1.68 -13.94
C VAL A 294 26.84 0.17 -14.23
N ASN A 295 25.71 -0.33 -14.75
CA ASN A 295 25.48 -1.71 -15.24
C ASN A 295 25.17 -2.81 -14.19
N ALA A 296 24.00 -2.75 -13.55
CA ALA A 296 23.35 -3.95 -13.00
C ALA A 296 21.86 -4.01 -13.42
N PRO A 297 21.34 -5.18 -13.85
CA PRO A 297 19.93 -5.36 -14.18
C PRO A 297 19.03 -5.23 -12.93
N ASN A 298 17.78 -4.80 -13.15
CA ASN A 298 16.75 -4.55 -12.13
C ASN A 298 16.72 -5.62 -11.03
N GLY A 299 17.02 -5.23 -9.79
CA GLY A 299 16.97 -6.11 -8.62
C GLY A 299 15.52 -6.34 -8.12
N PRO A 300 15.19 -7.54 -7.62
CA PRO A 300 13.81 -7.97 -7.34
C PRO A 300 13.15 -7.44 -6.04
N LEU A 301 13.72 -6.45 -5.34
CA LEU A 301 13.18 -5.95 -4.06
C LEU A 301 13.04 -4.42 -4.08
N GLY A 302 11.90 -3.91 -4.58
CA GLY A 302 11.54 -2.49 -4.46
C GLY A 302 11.38 -2.05 -3.00
N TYR A 303 11.65 -0.78 -2.70
CA TYR A 303 11.37 -0.20 -1.39
C TYR A 303 9.84 -0.18 -1.13
N GLY A 304 9.41 -0.23 0.12
CA GLY A 304 8.00 -0.09 0.44
C GLY A 304 7.48 1.33 0.15
N ALA A 305 6.18 1.48 -0.12
CA ALA A 305 5.62 2.82 -0.36
C ALA A 305 5.60 3.64 0.94
N LEU A 306 5.21 3.03 2.05
CA LEU A 306 5.34 3.58 3.40
C LEU A 306 6.15 2.61 4.25
N VAL A 307 7.32 3.05 4.70
CA VAL A 307 8.24 2.20 5.46
C VAL A 307 8.41 2.76 6.86
N VAL A 308 8.35 1.88 7.86
CA VAL A 308 8.73 2.17 9.24
C VAL A 308 9.81 1.19 9.66
N THR A 309 10.94 1.69 10.14
CA THR A 309 12.11 0.85 10.43
C THR A 309 12.89 1.38 11.62
N ALA A 310 13.29 0.50 12.54
CA ALA A 310 13.93 0.88 13.79
C ALA A 310 15.25 0.13 13.95
N THR A 311 16.31 0.81 14.43
CA THR A 311 17.63 0.24 14.68
C THR A 311 17.84 -0.12 16.16
N ALA A 312 18.76 -1.05 16.46
CA ALA A 312 19.01 -1.47 17.84
C ALA A 312 19.32 -0.27 18.76
N GLY A 313 18.57 -0.17 19.87
CA GLY A 313 18.68 0.92 20.83
C GLY A 313 17.85 2.17 20.51
N PHE A 314 17.27 2.27 19.31
CA PHE A 314 16.53 3.44 18.83
C PHE A 314 15.15 3.02 18.32
N ASN A 315 14.27 2.63 19.24
CA ASN A 315 12.93 2.19 18.89
C ASN A 315 12.09 3.35 18.34
N ASN A 316 11.27 3.07 17.32
CA ASN A 316 10.16 3.96 16.97
C ASN A 316 8.99 3.69 17.92
N SER A 317 8.35 4.75 18.43
CA SER A 317 7.23 4.65 19.36
C SER A 317 6.07 5.55 18.94
N ASN A 318 4.83 5.11 19.22
CA ASN A 318 3.62 5.92 19.01
C ASN A 318 3.48 6.39 17.55
N ILE A 319 3.40 5.44 16.62
CA ILE A 319 3.31 5.71 15.19
C ILE A 319 1.89 5.46 14.72
N THR A 320 1.25 6.46 14.11
CA THR A 320 -0.09 6.34 13.54
C THR A 320 -0.04 6.44 12.02
N ILE A 321 -0.54 5.43 11.33
CA ILE A 321 -0.67 5.36 9.87
C ILE A 321 -2.14 5.20 9.55
N VAL A 322 -2.81 6.29 9.17
CA VAL A 322 -4.27 6.33 9.07
C VAL A 322 -4.78 6.93 7.78
N ASN A 323 -5.80 6.31 7.17
CA ASN A 323 -6.52 6.89 6.03
C ASN A 323 -5.63 7.26 4.82
N ASN A 324 -4.51 6.56 4.62
CA ASN A 324 -3.66 6.77 3.45
C ASN A 324 -4.17 5.95 2.26
N THR A 325 -4.06 6.51 1.06
CA THR A 325 -4.33 5.82 -0.20
C THR A 325 -3.01 5.44 -0.85
N ILE A 326 -2.73 4.14 -0.98
CA ILE A 326 -1.49 3.61 -1.53
C ILE A 326 -1.80 2.80 -2.78
N LYS A 327 -1.24 3.22 -3.91
CA LYS A 327 -1.48 2.62 -5.23
C LYS A 327 -0.18 2.24 -5.91
N ASN A 328 -0.21 1.14 -6.66
CA ASN A 328 0.88 0.75 -7.57
C ASN A 328 2.25 0.66 -6.86
N ALA A 329 2.26 0.24 -5.59
CA ALA A 329 3.50 0.17 -4.81
C ALA A 329 4.47 -0.84 -5.42
N ALA A 330 5.74 -0.44 -5.52
CA ALA A 330 6.82 -1.26 -6.06
C ALA A 330 7.33 -2.34 -5.09
N GLY A 331 7.23 -2.06 -3.80
CA GLY A 331 7.50 -3.01 -2.72
C GLY A 331 6.26 -3.13 -1.83
N ALA A 332 6.48 -3.43 -0.55
CA ALA A 332 5.39 -3.51 0.43
C ALA A 332 4.66 -2.15 0.51
N PRO A 333 3.34 -2.09 0.29
CA PRO A 333 2.60 -0.85 0.46
C PRO A 333 2.85 -0.22 1.84
N ILE A 334 2.75 -1.03 2.89
CA ILE A 334 3.16 -0.66 4.25
C ILE A 334 4.12 -1.71 4.80
N GLY A 335 5.37 -1.34 5.00
CA GLY A 335 6.42 -2.22 5.49
C GLY A 335 6.98 -1.76 6.83
N LEU A 336 6.75 -2.54 7.88
CA LEU A 336 7.45 -2.39 9.16
C LEU A 336 8.61 -3.39 9.14
N TRP A 337 9.82 -2.95 8.82
CA TRP A 337 10.94 -3.83 8.48
C TRP A 337 11.98 -3.95 9.61
N GLN A 338 12.85 -4.96 9.50
CA GLN A 338 13.90 -5.22 10.49
C GLN A 338 15.23 -4.55 10.15
N PRO A 339 15.70 -3.67 11.03
CA PRO A 339 17.09 -3.74 11.44
C PRO A 339 17.21 -3.73 12.97
N SER A 340 17.16 -4.88 13.66
CA SER A 340 17.48 -5.05 15.11
C SER A 340 16.74 -4.21 16.20
N GLY A 341 16.03 -3.12 15.87
CA GLY A 341 15.20 -2.32 16.79
C GLY A 341 13.71 -2.69 16.76
N ASN A 342 12.91 -2.08 17.67
CA ASN A 342 11.46 -2.34 17.77
C ASN A 342 10.63 -1.14 17.27
N ASN A 343 9.46 -1.45 16.70
CA ASN A 343 8.39 -0.48 16.43
C ASN A 343 7.26 -0.69 17.45
N ILE A 344 7.06 0.28 18.35
CA ILE A 344 6.21 0.14 19.54
C ILE A 344 4.98 1.04 19.42
N HIS A 345 3.80 0.53 19.78
CA HIS A 345 2.52 1.25 19.70
C HIS A 345 2.26 1.82 18.31
N VAL A 346 2.18 0.94 17.32
CA VAL A 346 1.87 1.32 15.94
C VAL A 346 0.40 1.07 15.65
N ASN A 347 -0.32 2.09 15.17
CA ASN A 347 -1.70 1.96 14.71
C ASN A 347 -1.77 2.14 13.19
N ILE A 348 -2.13 1.09 12.46
CA ILE A 348 -2.30 1.08 11.01
C ILE A 348 -3.77 0.87 10.70
N SER A 349 -4.48 1.94 10.34
CA SER A 349 -5.93 1.84 10.16
C SER A 349 -6.53 2.63 9.01
N GLN A 350 -7.64 2.16 8.47
CA GLN A 350 -8.42 2.88 7.44
C GLN A 350 -7.64 3.15 6.14
N ASN A 351 -6.53 2.46 5.88
CA ASN A 351 -5.75 2.67 4.67
C ASN A 351 -6.37 1.89 3.50
N THR A 352 -6.31 2.48 2.31
CA THR A 352 -6.75 1.85 1.06
C THR A 352 -5.52 1.49 0.24
N ILE A 353 -5.30 0.20 0.02
CA ILE A 353 -4.13 -0.34 -0.67
C ILE A 353 -4.60 -1.06 -1.92
N THR A 354 -4.17 -0.57 -3.09
CA THR A 354 -4.58 -1.13 -4.38
C THR A 354 -3.39 -1.38 -5.30
N ASN A 355 -3.44 -2.48 -6.06
CA ASN A 355 -2.44 -2.84 -7.06
C ASN A 355 -1.00 -2.95 -6.52
N ALA A 356 -0.83 -3.70 -5.43
CA ALA A 356 0.50 -4.05 -4.92
C ALA A 356 0.98 -5.35 -5.57
N TRP A 357 1.03 -5.36 -6.90
CA TRP A 357 1.23 -6.56 -7.70
C TRP A 357 2.68 -6.67 -8.21
N ASP A 358 3.29 -5.57 -8.65
CA ASP A 358 4.68 -5.45 -9.13
C ASP A 358 4.93 -3.99 -9.58
N PRO A 359 6.10 -3.37 -9.30
CA PRO A 359 6.47 -2.05 -9.80
C PRO A 359 6.39 -1.93 -11.32
N ASN A 360 6.58 -3.03 -12.03
CA ASN A 360 6.42 -3.06 -13.47
C ASN A 360 4.95 -3.14 -13.86
N ASN A 361 4.08 -3.82 -13.09
CA ASN A 361 2.67 -4.06 -13.39
C ASN A 361 1.75 -2.89 -12.97
N LYS A 362 1.61 -1.90 -13.86
CA LYS A 362 0.95 -0.60 -13.59
C LYS A 362 -0.59 -0.58 -13.62
N ASN A 363 -1.27 -1.73 -13.70
CA ASN A 363 -2.74 -1.71 -13.81
C ASN A 363 -3.41 -2.40 -12.63
N GLY A 364 -3.81 -1.58 -11.66
CA GLY A 364 -4.82 -1.95 -10.70
C GLY A 364 -6.11 -2.25 -11.42
N PHE A 365 -6.77 -3.32 -11.01
CA PHE A 365 -8.21 -3.42 -11.22
C PHE A 365 -8.87 -2.36 -10.34
N PRO A 366 -9.52 -1.33 -10.89
CA PRO A 366 -10.44 -0.54 -10.10
C PRO A 366 -11.61 -1.45 -9.75
N LEU A 367 -11.80 -1.76 -8.47
CA LEU A 367 -13.13 -2.02 -7.98
C LEU A 367 -13.73 -0.71 -7.48
N THR A 368 -14.75 -0.32 -8.21
CA THR A 368 -15.72 0.69 -7.85
C THR A 368 -16.31 0.33 -6.50
N THR A 369 -15.99 1.10 -5.47
CA THR A 369 -16.82 1.20 -4.27
C THR A 369 -18.16 1.78 -4.69
N ILE A 370 -19.21 0.99 -4.56
CA ILE A 370 -20.54 1.35 -5.01
C ILE A 370 -21.31 1.95 -3.83
N ALA A 371 -21.28 3.27 -3.68
CA ALA A 371 -22.12 3.97 -2.71
C ALA A 371 -23.59 3.88 -3.13
N ALA A 372 -24.40 3.12 -2.38
CA ALA A 372 -25.84 3.04 -2.59
C ALA A 372 -26.59 3.81 -1.49
N THR A 373 -27.76 4.36 -1.82
CA THR A 373 -28.74 4.87 -0.84
C THR A 373 -30.09 4.23 -1.17
N SER A 374 -30.67 3.46 -0.27
CA SER A 374 -32.09 3.09 -0.39
C SER A 374 -32.73 2.72 0.95
N GLY A 375 -34.02 3.06 1.07
CA GLY A 375 -34.99 2.41 1.95
C GLY A 375 -36.02 1.62 1.13
N ALA A 376 -35.59 1.05 0.00
CA ALA A 376 -36.42 0.42 -1.02
C ALA A 376 -35.65 -0.73 -1.70
N ALA A 377 -36.34 -1.57 -2.48
CA ALA A 377 -35.76 -2.69 -3.21
C ALA A 377 -34.72 -2.27 -4.28
N THR A 378 -34.71 -1.01 -4.71
CA THR A 378 -33.77 -0.51 -5.72
C THR A 378 -32.59 0.22 -5.08
N LEU A 379 -31.39 -0.27 -5.34
CA LEU A 379 -30.10 0.34 -5.02
C LEU A 379 -29.64 1.20 -6.20
N ASN A 380 -29.35 2.48 -5.95
CA ASN A 380 -28.92 3.42 -6.99
C ASN A 380 -27.40 3.58 -6.97
N PHE A 381 -26.75 3.17 -8.05
CA PHE A 381 -25.30 3.26 -8.20
C PHE A 381 -24.80 2.92 -9.60
N ALA A 382 -23.62 3.42 -9.99
CA ALA A 382 -22.96 3.02 -11.23
C ALA A 382 -22.61 1.53 -11.20
N ASN A 383 -23.33 0.72 -11.98
CA ASN A 383 -23.19 -0.73 -12.02
C ASN A 383 -22.01 -1.15 -12.91
N THR A 384 -20.82 -0.73 -12.49
CA THR A 384 -19.54 -0.98 -13.16
C THR A 384 -18.62 -1.53 -12.07
N PRO A 385 -18.61 -2.86 -11.83
CA PRO A 385 -18.38 -3.87 -12.86
C PRO A 385 -19.42 -5.01 -12.89
N GLY A 386 -20.71 -4.74 -13.14
CA GLY A 386 -21.61 -5.75 -13.72
C GLY A 386 -22.36 -6.69 -12.77
N VAL A 387 -23.06 -6.14 -11.78
CA VAL A 387 -24.10 -6.85 -11.03
C VAL A 387 -25.17 -7.37 -12.00
N ALA A 388 -25.58 -8.65 -11.86
CA ALA A 388 -26.53 -9.32 -12.74
C ALA A 388 -27.69 -9.97 -11.98
N VAL A 389 -28.78 -10.27 -12.70
CA VAL A 389 -29.95 -10.98 -12.16
C VAL A 389 -29.55 -12.35 -11.62
N GLY A 390 -30.07 -12.71 -10.45
CA GLY A 390 -29.77 -13.96 -9.75
C GLY A 390 -28.59 -13.88 -8.77
N MET A 391 -27.86 -12.76 -8.71
CA MET A 391 -26.82 -12.56 -7.69
C MET A 391 -27.44 -12.29 -6.32
N ALA A 392 -26.97 -12.97 -5.28
CA ALA A 392 -27.30 -12.63 -3.90
C ALA A 392 -26.58 -11.35 -3.49
N ALA A 393 -27.32 -10.34 -3.03
CA ALA A 393 -26.79 -9.08 -2.54
C ALA A 393 -26.68 -9.11 -1.00
N TRP A 394 -25.56 -8.59 -0.50
CA TRP A 394 -25.24 -8.53 0.92
C TRP A 394 -24.79 -7.11 1.28
N TYR A 395 -25.30 -6.57 2.38
CA TYR A 395 -24.89 -5.29 2.92
C TYR A 395 -24.04 -5.51 4.17
N PHE A 396 -22.90 -4.79 4.25
CA PHE A 396 -22.11 -4.76 5.46
C PHE A 396 -22.52 -3.60 6.38
N ASN A 397 -23.18 -3.89 7.49
CA ASN A 397 -23.66 -2.87 8.43
C ASN A 397 -22.59 -2.32 9.40
N GLY A 398 -21.31 -2.70 9.20
CA GLY A 398 -20.21 -2.36 10.12
C GLY A 398 -19.92 -3.44 11.17
N SER A 399 -20.77 -4.46 11.31
CA SER A 399 -20.65 -5.50 12.36
C SER A 399 -21.08 -6.90 11.93
N THR A 400 -21.92 -7.05 10.91
CA THR A 400 -22.32 -8.32 10.27
C THR A 400 -22.65 -8.10 8.80
N SER A 401 -22.44 -9.15 7.98
CA SER A 401 -22.97 -9.19 6.61
C SER A 401 -24.45 -9.57 6.68
N VAL A 402 -25.33 -8.69 6.22
CA VAL A 402 -26.77 -8.91 6.19
C VAL A 402 -27.17 -9.24 4.75
N PRO A 403 -27.81 -10.40 4.48
CA PRO A 403 -28.36 -10.66 3.16
C PRO A 403 -29.49 -9.66 2.93
N ILE A 404 -29.38 -8.89 1.85
CA ILE A 404 -30.34 -7.84 1.52
C ILE A 404 -31.25 -8.19 0.34
N GLY A 405 -31.07 -9.36 -0.25
CA GLY A 405 -31.93 -9.94 -1.28
C GLY A 405 -31.17 -10.36 -2.53
N THR A 406 -31.81 -11.12 -3.40
CA THR A 406 -31.29 -11.50 -4.71
C THR A 406 -31.62 -10.43 -5.73
N VAL A 407 -30.71 -10.18 -6.68
CA VAL A 407 -30.90 -9.22 -7.76
C VAL A 407 -31.96 -9.74 -8.73
N MET A 408 -33.05 -8.99 -8.87
CA MET A 408 -34.14 -9.26 -9.82
C MET A 408 -33.98 -8.49 -11.13
N ALA A 409 -33.30 -7.34 -11.08
CA ALA A 409 -32.99 -6.53 -12.26
C ALA A 409 -31.70 -5.74 -12.03
N ALA A 410 -30.87 -5.61 -13.07
CA ALA A 410 -29.67 -4.80 -13.03
C ALA A 410 -29.59 -3.92 -14.28
N GLY A 411 -29.58 -2.60 -14.08
CA GLY A 411 -29.34 -1.59 -15.10
C GLY A 411 -27.98 -0.92 -14.91
N ALA A 412 -27.63 0.03 -15.79
CA ALA A 412 -26.34 0.72 -15.77
C ALA A 412 -26.11 1.56 -14.50
N SER A 413 -27.19 2.04 -13.87
CA SER A 413 -27.15 2.94 -12.72
C SER A 413 -28.05 2.50 -11.55
N THR A 414 -28.69 1.33 -11.65
CA THR A 414 -29.66 0.85 -10.67
C THR A 414 -29.66 -0.68 -10.58
N VAL A 415 -29.76 -1.24 -9.39
CA VAL A 415 -29.95 -2.67 -9.15
C VAL A 415 -31.17 -2.87 -8.27
N THR A 416 -32.12 -3.70 -8.70
CA THR A 416 -33.34 -4.01 -7.94
C THR A 416 -33.24 -5.40 -7.35
N LEU A 417 -33.47 -5.50 -6.04
CA LEU A 417 -33.48 -6.74 -5.28
C LEU A 417 -34.90 -7.30 -5.17
N GLU A 418 -35.02 -8.58 -4.83
CA GLU A 418 -36.29 -9.28 -4.60
C GLU A 418 -37.05 -8.78 -3.37
N GLN A 419 -36.38 -8.02 -2.50
CA GLN A 419 -36.92 -7.46 -1.28
C GLN A 419 -36.36 -6.07 -1.01
N ASN A 420 -37.03 -5.32 -0.14
CA ASN A 420 -36.52 -4.03 0.31
C ASN A 420 -35.22 -4.21 1.11
N ALA A 421 -34.22 -3.40 0.77
CA ALA A 421 -32.97 -3.31 1.49
C ALA A 421 -32.82 -1.92 2.11
N THR A 422 -32.21 -1.85 3.30
CA THR A 422 -31.79 -0.58 3.90
C THR A 422 -30.27 -0.52 3.86
N VAL A 423 -29.74 0.32 2.98
CA VAL A 423 -28.29 0.57 2.85
C VAL A 423 -28.04 2.06 3.15
N PRO A 424 -27.34 2.40 4.24
CA PRO A 424 -26.90 3.76 4.53
C PRO A 424 -26.05 4.34 3.40
N SER A 425 -26.15 5.65 3.21
CA SER A 425 -25.33 6.38 2.23
C SER A 425 -23.84 6.09 2.41
N GLY A 426 -23.18 5.62 1.34
CA GLY A 426 -21.77 5.22 1.36
C GLY A 426 -21.52 3.79 1.86
N GLY A 427 -22.58 3.03 2.17
CA GLY A 427 -22.48 1.62 2.54
C GLY A 427 -22.07 0.73 1.36
N THR A 428 -21.19 -0.23 1.63
CA THR A 428 -20.72 -1.20 0.65
C THR A 428 -21.72 -2.35 0.50
N VAL A 429 -22.17 -2.60 -0.73
CA VAL A 429 -23.01 -3.75 -1.10
C VAL A 429 -22.19 -4.73 -1.94
N ILE A 430 -22.23 -6.01 -1.58
CA ILE A 430 -21.54 -7.10 -2.24
C ILE A 430 -22.57 -7.92 -3.01
N PHE A 431 -22.29 -8.28 -4.25
CA PHE A 431 -23.13 -9.16 -5.06
C PHE A 431 -22.38 -10.46 -5.34
N ALA A 432 -23.00 -11.60 -5.02
CA ALA A 432 -22.40 -12.93 -5.14
C ALA A 432 -23.27 -13.84 -6.01
N GLY A 433 -22.69 -14.46 -7.04
CA GLY A 433 -23.31 -15.56 -7.78
C GLY A 433 -23.06 -16.90 -7.07
N VAL A 434 -24.02 -17.83 -7.14
CA VAL A 434 -23.84 -19.23 -6.71
C VAL A 434 -23.00 -19.98 -7.75
N GLY A 435 -21.70 -19.70 -7.79
CA GLY A 435 -20.74 -20.50 -8.54
C GLY A 435 -20.24 -21.68 -7.70
N LEU A 436 -20.81 -22.87 -7.88
CA LEU A 436 -20.29 -24.11 -7.30
C LEU A 436 -18.99 -24.51 -8.05
N PHE A 437 -17.86 -23.94 -7.64
CA PHE A 437 -16.55 -24.28 -8.20
C PHE A 437 -15.92 -25.47 -7.45
N GLY A 438 -15.75 -26.61 -8.14
CA GLY A 438 -15.36 -27.91 -7.56
C GLY A 438 -16.42 -29.02 -7.72
N ALA A 439 -17.35 -28.87 -8.67
CA ALA A 439 -18.44 -29.82 -8.86
C ALA A 439 -17.94 -31.17 -9.39
N THR A 440 -18.35 -32.24 -8.70
CA THR A 440 -18.33 -33.59 -9.26
C THR A 440 -19.68 -33.84 -9.90
N ILE A 441 -19.72 -33.89 -11.23
CA ILE A 441 -20.96 -34.05 -11.99
C ILE A 441 -20.98 -35.44 -12.63
N LYS A 442 -22.11 -36.11 -12.52
CA LYS A 442 -22.31 -37.41 -13.15
C LYS A 442 -22.68 -37.25 -14.61
N THR A 443 -22.01 -37.99 -15.49
CA THR A 443 -22.44 -38.13 -16.88
C THR A 443 -23.84 -38.75 -16.95
N THR A 444 -24.63 -38.43 -17.97
CA THR A 444 -25.94 -39.04 -18.22
C THR A 444 -25.92 -40.06 -19.35
N ALA A 445 -24.87 -40.06 -20.17
CA ALA A 445 -24.66 -41.02 -21.24
C ALA A 445 -23.26 -41.62 -21.18
N SER A 446 -23.13 -42.87 -21.65
CA SER A 446 -21.82 -43.49 -21.82
C SER A 446 -21.09 -42.88 -23.03
N ALA A 447 -19.81 -42.59 -22.89
CA ALA A 447 -18.93 -42.18 -23.98
C ALA A 447 -17.92 -43.29 -24.28
N ALA A 448 -17.75 -43.65 -25.56
CA ALA A 448 -16.82 -44.68 -25.97
C ALA A 448 -15.35 -44.26 -25.70
N SER A 449 -14.44 -45.24 -25.69
CA SER A 449 -13.01 -44.96 -25.71
C SER A 449 -12.66 -44.09 -26.92
N GLY A 450 -11.81 -43.08 -26.73
CA GLY A 450 -11.47 -42.13 -27.78
C GLY A 450 -12.43 -40.94 -27.91
N ALA A 451 -13.51 -40.87 -27.11
CA ALA A 451 -14.46 -39.77 -27.17
C ALA A 451 -13.84 -38.46 -26.67
N THR A 452 -14.18 -37.35 -27.33
CA THR A 452 -13.81 -35.98 -26.91
C THR A 452 -15.01 -35.21 -26.39
N SER A 453 -16.14 -35.87 -26.13
CA SER A 453 -17.36 -35.22 -25.65
C SER A 453 -18.06 -36.09 -24.62
N LEU A 454 -18.53 -35.47 -23.53
CA LEU A 454 -19.28 -36.10 -22.44
C LEU A 454 -20.63 -35.40 -22.29
N THR A 455 -21.67 -36.14 -21.92
CA THR A 455 -23.04 -35.60 -21.77
C THR A 455 -23.49 -35.62 -20.32
N PHE A 456 -24.17 -34.55 -19.87
CA PHE A 456 -24.64 -34.33 -18.50
C PHE A 456 -26.16 -34.05 -18.45
N ALA A 457 -26.75 -33.91 -17.27
CA ALA A 457 -28.22 -33.77 -17.11
C ALA A 457 -28.74 -32.36 -17.46
N THR A 458 -28.01 -31.31 -17.08
CA THR A 458 -28.30 -29.91 -17.39
C THR A 458 -26.99 -29.12 -17.42
N THR A 459 -26.91 -28.11 -18.27
CA THR A 459 -25.75 -27.19 -18.40
C THR A 459 -26.15 -25.72 -18.64
N THR A 460 -27.45 -25.39 -18.65
CA THR A 460 -27.97 -24.11 -19.20
C THR A 460 -28.81 -23.26 -18.23
N GLY A 461 -28.69 -21.93 -18.35
CA GLY A 461 -29.40 -20.89 -17.60
C GLY A 461 -29.16 -19.44 -18.06
N VAL A 462 -30.03 -18.98 -18.98
CA VAL A 462 -30.44 -17.59 -19.38
C VAL A 462 -29.57 -16.80 -20.40
N PRO A 463 -30.15 -16.36 -21.55
CA PRO A 463 -29.47 -15.54 -22.55
C PRO A 463 -29.40 -14.03 -22.18
N TYR A 464 -28.24 -13.38 -22.33
CA TYR A 464 -28.06 -11.93 -22.16
C TYR A 464 -27.18 -11.27 -23.25
N ASN A 465 -27.40 -9.96 -23.47
CA ASN A 465 -26.92 -9.10 -24.56
C ASN A 465 -25.63 -8.32 -24.17
N ASP A 466 -24.54 -8.50 -24.92
CA ASP A 466 -23.19 -7.98 -24.63
C ASP A 466 -22.93 -6.58 -25.21
N ASN A 467 -22.79 -5.58 -24.34
CA ASN A 467 -22.37 -4.21 -24.68
C ASN A 467 -20.97 -3.83 -24.14
N TYR A 468 -20.20 -4.78 -23.58
CA TYR A 468 -18.90 -4.51 -22.93
C TYR A 468 -17.75 -5.43 -23.37
N GLY A 469 -17.95 -6.25 -24.41
CA GLY A 469 -16.89 -7.13 -24.92
C GLY A 469 -16.60 -8.32 -24.01
N PHE A 470 -17.62 -8.76 -23.25
CA PHE A 470 -17.62 -10.04 -22.56
C PHE A 470 -18.10 -11.11 -23.55
N GLY A 471 -17.19 -11.62 -24.39
CA GLY A 471 -17.49 -12.80 -25.20
C GLY A 471 -17.97 -13.95 -24.31
N ALA A 472 -19.24 -14.32 -24.48
CA ALA A 472 -19.99 -15.45 -23.93
C ALA A 472 -19.44 -16.11 -22.63
N PRO A 473 -20.04 -15.84 -21.47
CA PRO A 473 -20.14 -16.85 -20.42
C PRO A 473 -21.03 -17.98 -20.96
N GLY A 474 -20.55 -19.22 -20.94
CA GLY A 474 -21.47 -20.35 -21.07
C GLY A 474 -22.32 -20.41 -19.80
N ASP A 475 -23.61 -20.09 -19.92
CA ASP A 475 -24.73 -20.38 -19.01
C ASP A 475 -24.35 -20.99 -17.62
N GLU A 476 -24.25 -20.16 -16.59
CA GLU A 476 -23.65 -20.52 -15.29
C GLU A 476 -24.63 -21.03 -14.21
N THR A 477 -25.57 -21.92 -14.53
CA THR A 477 -26.46 -22.51 -13.50
C THR A 477 -26.06 -23.93 -13.06
N THR A 478 -24.97 -24.50 -13.59
CA THR A 478 -24.59 -25.92 -13.32
C THR A 478 -23.09 -26.20 -13.12
N GLY A 479 -22.19 -25.21 -13.14
CA GLY A 479 -20.81 -25.34 -12.66
C GLY A 479 -19.73 -25.88 -13.62
N VAL A 480 -19.98 -26.00 -14.93
CA VAL A 480 -18.96 -26.41 -15.93
C VAL A 480 -18.65 -25.27 -16.91
N SER A 481 -17.36 -24.94 -17.07
CA SER A 481 -16.91 -23.84 -17.93
C SER A 481 -15.72 -24.27 -18.79
N ILE A 482 -15.62 -23.67 -19.98
CA ILE A 482 -14.47 -23.84 -20.87
C ILE A 482 -13.19 -23.43 -20.12
N GLY A 483 -12.14 -24.25 -20.22
CA GLY A 483 -10.85 -24.04 -19.54
C GLY A 483 -10.66 -24.81 -18.23
N GLN A 484 -11.73 -25.29 -17.58
CA GLN A 484 -11.63 -26.09 -16.35
C GLN A 484 -10.82 -27.37 -16.55
N GLY A 485 -10.05 -27.76 -15.53
CA GLY A 485 -9.41 -29.07 -15.48
C GLY A 485 -10.46 -30.16 -15.34
N VAL A 486 -10.29 -31.27 -16.05
CA VAL A 486 -11.23 -32.40 -16.01
C VAL A 486 -10.48 -33.62 -15.51
N SER A 487 -11.05 -34.29 -14.51
CA SER A 487 -10.52 -35.55 -13.99
C SER A 487 -11.66 -36.51 -13.65
N GLY A 488 -11.35 -37.81 -13.67
CA GLY A 488 -12.34 -38.86 -13.46
C GLY A 488 -11.89 -40.17 -14.10
N THR A 489 -12.66 -41.23 -13.90
CA THR A 489 -12.38 -42.53 -14.49
C THR A 489 -12.33 -42.41 -16.01
N ASN A 490 -11.24 -42.91 -16.61
CA ASN A 490 -10.97 -42.87 -18.06
C ASN A 490 -10.83 -41.46 -18.67
N ILE A 491 -10.53 -40.44 -17.85
CA ILE A 491 -10.11 -39.11 -18.29
C ILE A 491 -8.58 -39.03 -18.22
N ALA A 492 -7.92 -38.68 -19.33
CA ALA A 492 -6.47 -38.53 -19.36
C ALA A 492 -6.02 -37.39 -18.43
N ALA A 493 -4.86 -37.54 -17.78
CA ALA A 493 -4.29 -36.47 -16.97
C ALA A 493 -4.05 -35.18 -17.79
N GLY A 494 -4.36 -34.02 -17.21
CA GLY A 494 -4.27 -32.72 -17.88
C GLY A 494 -5.30 -32.49 -18.98
N THR A 495 -6.42 -33.24 -18.97
CA THR A 495 -7.59 -32.93 -19.80
C THR A 495 -8.29 -31.68 -19.28
N PHE A 496 -8.89 -30.91 -20.17
CA PHE A 496 -9.64 -29.71 -19.84
C PHE A 496 -10.84 -29.51 -20.78
N VAL A 497 -11.79 -28.67 -20.39
CA VAL A 497 -12.95 -28.33 -21.21
C VAL A 497 -12.55 -27.39 -22.35
N THR A 498 -12.98 -27.71 -23.58
CA THR A 498 -12.77 -26.90 -24.80
C THR A 498 -14.07 -26.35 -25.37
N GLY A 499 -15.22 -26.92 -24.99
CA GLY A 499 -16.54 -26.48 -25.44
C GLY A 499 -17.63 -26.93 -24.48
N VAL A 500 -18.70 -26.15 -24.38
CA VAL A 500 -19.94 -26.54 -23.70
C VAL A 500 -21.09 -26.13 -24.61
N THR A 501 -21.87 -27.10 -25.09
CA THR A 501 -22.99 -26.85 -26.01
C THR A 501 -24.19 -27.65 -25.54
N GLY A 502 -25.19 -26.98 -24.97
CA GLY A 502 -26.23 -27.67 -24.23
C GLY A 502 -25.59 -28.65 -23.25
N SER A 503 -26.17 -29.82 -23.04
CA SER A 503 -25.70 -30.82 -22.06
C SER A 503 -24.32 -31.46 -22.36
N VAL A 504 -23.65 -31.07 -23.44
CA VAL A 504 -22.43 -31.69 -23.92
C VAL A 504 -21.20 -30.84 -23.59
N VAL A 505 -20.22 -31.46 -22.95
CA VAL A 505 -18.91 -30.88 -22.62
C VAL A 505 -17.86 -31.52 -23.51
N THR A 506 -17.16 -30.71 -24.30
CA THR A 506 -16.05 -31.14 -25.15
C THR A 506 -14.75 -31.08 -24.37
N LEU A 507 -13.94 -32.14 -24.48
CA LEU A 507 -12.66 -32.34 -23.83
C LEU A 507 -11.50 -32.06 -24.79
N SER A 508 -10.39 -31.59 -24.24
CA SER A 508 -9.16 -31.35 -25.00
C SER A 508 -8.35 -32.57 -25.35
N LYS A 509 -8.62 -33.69 -24.66
CA LYS A 509 -8.02 -34.98 -24.91
C LYS A 509 -9.13 -36.00 -25.02
N ALA A 510 -8.90 -37.00 -25.87
CA ALA A 510 -9.77 -38.14 -25.95
C ALA A 510 -9.76 -38.93 -24.62
N THR A 511 -10.91 -39.51 -24.26
CA THR A 511 -11.00 -40.43 -23.12
C THR A 511 -10.07 -41.61 -23.32
N THR A 512 -9.43 -42.09 -22.24
CA THR A 512 -8.48 -43.22 -22.28
C THR A 512 -9.16 -44.58 -22.27
N GLY A 513 -10.49 -44.59 -22.18
CA GLY A 513 -11.35 -45.76 -22.10
C GLY A 513 -12.83 -45.35 -22.09
N THR A 514 -13.74 -46.31 -22.05
CA THR A 514 -15.19 -46.02 -21.99
C THR A 514 -15.56 -45.31 -20.69
N VAL A 515 -16.17 -44.13 -20.76
CA VAL A 515 -16.75 -43.42 -19.61
C VAL A 515 -18.20 -43.87 -19.49
N ALA A 516 -18.57 -44.56 -18.41
CA ALA A 516 -19.94 -45.06 -18.22
C ALA A 516 -20.95 -43.92 -17.99
N SER A 517 -22.23 -44.17 -18.25
CA SER A 517 -23.29 -43.30 -17.73
C SER A 517 -23.29 -43.33 -16.20
N GLY A 518 -23.50 -42.19 -15.56
CA GLY A 518 -23.41 -42.01 -14.11
C GLY A 518 -21.98 -41.85 -13.57
N ALA A 519 -20.96 -41.81 -14.44
CA ALA A 519 -19.57 -41.65 -14.03
C ALA A 519 -19.35 -40.23 -13.47
N SER A 520 -18.77 -40.18 -12.26
CA SER A 520 -18.40 -38.93 -11.59
C SER A 520 -17.20 -38.28 -12.27
N ILE A 521 -17.43 -37.12 -12.88
CA ILE A 521 -16.39 -36.29 -13.51
C ILE A 521 -16.20 -35.05 -12.66
N VAL A 522 -14.96 -34.80 -12.24
CA VAL A 522 -14.57 -33.67 -11.41
C VAL A 522 -14.08 -32.55 -12.32
N PHE A 523 -14.70 -31.38 -12.18
CA PHE A 523 -14.29 -30.16 -12.85
C PHE A 523 -13.57 -29.23 -11.86
N THR A 524 -12.25 -29.12 -12.03
CA THR A 524 -11.42 -28.26 -11.18
C THR A 524 -11.26 -26.88 -11.79
N PRO A 525 -11.32 -25.81 -10.97
CA PRO A 525 -11.07 -24.45 -11.45
C PRO A 525 -9.70 -24.31 -12.09
N MET A 526 -9.56 -23.34 -12.99
CA MET A 526 -8.25 -22.97 -13.53
C MET A 526 -7.35 -22.44 -12.42
N VAL A 527 -6.10 -22.90 -12.41
CA VAL A 527 -5.03 -22.35 -11.58
C VAL A 527 -4.11 -21.55 -12.49
N CYS A 528 -3.71 -20.35 -12.07
CA CYS A 528 -2.66 -19.58 -12.76
C CYS A 528 -1.37 -20.42 -12.76
N MET A 529 -0.80 -20.68 -13.94
CA MET A 529 0.46 -21.43 -14.03
C MET A 529 1.66 -20.51 -13.75
N THR A 530 2.65 -21.03 -13.02
CA THR A 530 3.88 -20.30 -12.65
C THR A 530 4.82 -20.08 -13.84
N SER A 531 4.62 -20.78 -14.95
CA SER A 531 5.26 -20.54 -16.25
C SER A 531 4.52 -21.33 -17.33
N GLN A 532 4.42 -20.75 -18.52
CA GLN A 532 3.83 -21.40 -19.68
C GLN A 532 4.36 -20.80 -20.98
N THR A 533 4.41 -21.61 -22.04
CA THR A 533 4.73 -21.14 -23.39
C THR A 533 3.54 -21.38 -24.28
N ILE A 534 3.09 -20.33 -25.00
CA ILE A 534 1.97 -20.40 -25.93
C ILE A 534 2.42 -19.89 -27.29
N THR A 535 1.98 -20.58 -28.32
CA THR A 535 2.27 -20.23 -29.70
C THR A 535 1.25 -19.23 -30.23
N THR A 536 1.69 -18.07 -30.73
CA THR A 536 0.81 -17.09 -31.38
C THR A 536 0.14 -17.71 -32.60
N SER A 537 -1.12 -17.37 -32.83
CA SER A 537 -1.89 -17.75 -34.02
C SER A 537 -1.91 -16.69 -35.13
N ALA A 538 -1.54 -15.45 -34.81
CA ALA A 538 -1.43 -14.36 -35.78
C ALA A 538 -0.14 -13.58 -35.56
N ALA A 539 0.34 -12.94 -36.63
CA ALA A 539 1.49 -12.04 -36.55
C ALA A 539 1.12 -10.75 -35.80
N ALA A 540 2.06 -10.19 -35.04
CA ALA A 540 1.94 -8.89 -34.40
C ALA A 540 3.00 -7.94 -35.01
N ALA A 541 2.56 -6.82 -35.58
CA ALA A 541 3.46 -5.86 -36.22
C ALA A 541 4.29 -5.08 -35.18
N ALA A 542 5.47 -4.61 -35.58
CA ALA A 542 6.25 -3.69 -34.75
C ALA A 542 5.45 -2.40 -34.47
N GLY A 543 5.59 -1.85 -33.26
CA GLY A 543 4.78 -0.71 -32.79
C GLY A 543 3.41 -1.09 -32.25
N THR A 544 2.99 -2.36 -32.31
CA THR A 544 1.76 -2.85 -31.66
C THR A 544 2.08 -3.56 -30.34
N ASN A 545 1.10 -3.67 -29.46
CA ASN A 545 1.26 -4.33 -28.16
C ASN A 545 0.30 -5.50 -27.95
N THR A 546 -0.25 -6.10 -29.00
CA THR A 546 -1.27 -7.17 -28.86
C THR A 546 -0.79 -8.46 -29.52
N LEU A 547 -0.90 -9.56 -28.79
CA LEU A 547 -0.65 -10.92 -29.27
C LEU A 547 -1.98 -11.67 -29.41
N THR A 548 -2.08 -12.57 -30.41
CA THR A 548 -3.30 -13.34 -30.67
C THR A 548 -3.01 -14.84 -30.69
N PHE A 549 -3.87 -15.65 -30.08
CA PHE A 549 -3.80 -17.10 -29.89
C PHE A 549 -5.18 -17.69 -30.29
N THR A 550 -5.26 -18.67 -31.19
CA THR A 550 -6.50 -19.32 -31.67
C THR A 550 -6.23 -20.80 -32.00
N PRO A 551 -7.21 -21.71 -31.89
CA PRO A 551 -8.62 -21.51 -31.52
C PRO A 551 -8.85 -21.42 -30.00
N TYR A 552 -9.92 -20.73 -29.61
CA TYR A 552 -10.39 -20.63 -28.22
C TYR A 552 -10.59 -22.02 -27.60
N PRO A 553 -10.18 -22.27 -26.33
CA PRO A 553 -9.41 -21.40 -25.41
C PRO A 553 -7.89 -21.57 -25.56
N SER A 554 -7.18 -20.48 -25.87
CA SER A 554 -5.80 -20.51 -26.40
C SER A 554 -4.77 -19.74 -25.58
N ALA A 555 -5.12 -18.67 -24.84
CA ALA A 555 -4.22 -17.96 -23.90
C ALA A 555 -4.31 -18.53 -22.45
N ARG A 556 -4.44 -19.85 -22.36
CA ARG A 556 -4.79 -20.59 -21.13
C ARG A 556 -3.82 -20.34 -19.98
N GLY A 557 -4.25 -19.72 -18.89
CA GLY A 557 -3.40 -19.46 -17.72
C GLY A 557 -2.59 -18.16 -17.82
N CYS A 558 -2.82 -17.39 -18.89
CA CYS A 558 -2.33 -16.02 -18.96
C CYS A 558 -3.01 -15.14 -17.93
N ALA A 559 -2.24 -14.35 -17.21
CA ALA A 559 -2.76 -13.39 -16.25
C ALA A 559 -2.11 -12.03 -16.47
N VAL A 560 -2.89 -10.98 -16.22
CA VAL A 560 -2.35 -9.62 -16.06
C VAL A 560 -1.19 -9.66 -15.06
N GLY A 561 -0.07 -9.03 -15.42
CA GLY A 561 1.16 -9.02 -14.63
C GLY A 561 2.13 -10.18 -14.88
N GLN A 562 1.84 -11.12 -15.78
CA GLN A 562 2.85 -12.11 -16.17
C GLN A 562 3.95 -11.47 -17.03
N GLY A 563 5.20 -11.83 -16.75
CA GLY A 563 6.32 -11.48 -17.62
C GLY A 563 6.21 -12.20 -18.95
N VAL A 564 6.51 -11.48 -20.04
CA VAL A 564 6.40 -11.98 -21.41
C VAL A 564 7.76 -11.91 -22.08
N THR A 565 8.27 -13.07 -22.50
CA THR A 565 9.56 -13.18 -23.18
C THR A 565 9.41 -13.86 -24.54
N ALA A 566 9.86 -13.17 -25.59
CA ALA A 566 10.10 -13.70 -26.92
C ALA A 566 11.08 -12.78 -27.68
N THR A 567 11.64 -13.26 -28.79
CA THR A 567 12.37 -12.40 -29.74
C THR A 567 11.47 -11.23 -30.15
N ASN A 568 12.02 -10.01 -30.24
CA ASN A 568 11.30 -8.77 -30.56
C ASN A 568 10.28 -8.28 -29.52
N ILE A 569 10.23 -8.88 -28.32
CA ILE A 569 9.55 -8.33 -27.15
C ILE A 569 10.60 -7.70 -26.22
N PRO A 570 10.50 -6.41 -25.86
CA PRO A 570 11.46 -5.76 -24.95
C PRO A 570 11.58 -6.49 -23.61
N VAL A 571 12.79 -6.54 -23.05
CA VAL A 571 13.03 -7.08 -21.71
C VAL A 571 12.20 -6.28 -20.69
N GLY A 572 11.52 -6.99 -19.78
CA GLY A 572 10.62 -6.37 -18.79
C GLY A 572 9.19 -6.14 -19.29
N THR A 573 8.84 -6.61 -20.49
CA THR A 573 7.45 -6.59 -20.97
C THR A 573 6.59 -7.56 -20.16
N TYR A 574 5.36 -7.15 -19.87
CA TYR A 574 4.38 -7.94 -19.13
C TYR A 574 2.98 -7.81 -19.73
N VAL A 575 2.07 -8.70 -19.34
CA VAL A 575 0.67 -8.69 -19.77
C VAL A 575 -0.12 -7.58 -19.08
N THR A 576 -0.69 -6.65 -19.83
CA THR A 576 -1.56 -5.58 -19.33
C THR A 576 -3.04 -5.92 -19.36
N SER A 577 -3.45 -6.80 -20.28
CA SER A 577 -4.81 -7.34 -20.35
C SER A 577 -4.80 -8.70 -21.05
N VAL A 578 -5.78 -9.54 -20.70
CA VAL A 578 -6.10 -10.76 -21.44
C VAL A 578 -7.58 -10.67 -21.77
N SER A 579 -7.96 -10.84 -23.04
CA SER A 579 -9.38 -10.87 -23.40
C SER A 579 -10.09 -12.05 -22.74
N GLY A 580 -11.42 -12.00 -22.65
CA GLY A 580 -12.24 -13.12 -22.17
C GLY A 580 -11.86 -13.64 -20.77
N ASN A 581 -11.53 -12.74 -19.84
CA ASN A 581 -11.22 -13.05 -18.44
C ASN A 581 -10.10 -14.12 -18.25
N GLY A 582 -9.03 -14.05 -19.05
CA GLY A 582 -7.93 -15.03 -18.99
C GLY A 582 -8.07 -16.22 -19.93
N ASN A 583 -9.14 -16.27 -20.74
CA ASN A 583 -9.44 -17.34 -21.70
C ASN A 583 -9.60 -16.85 -23.15
N GLY A 584 -9.60 -15.54 -23.38
CA GLY A 584 -9.76 -14.96 -24.71
C GLY A 584 -8.54 -15.11 -25.60
N PRO A 585 -8.70 -14.89 -26.92
CA PRO A 585 -7.65 -15.13 -27.89
C PRO A 585 -6.56 -14.07 -27.88
N THR A 586 -6.70 -12.96 -27.16
CA THR A 586 -5.76 -11.84 -27.22
C THR A 586 -5.14 -11.51 -25.88
N VAL A 587 -3.85 -11.16 -25.93
CA VAL A 587 -3.07 -10.68 -24.78
C VAL A 587 -2.45 -9.35 -25.14
N THR A 588 -2.76 -8.30 -24.38
CA THR A 588 -2.12 -6.99 -24.54
C THR A 588 -0.89 -6.89 -23.64
N LEU A 589 0.16 -6.27 -24.14
CA LEU A 589 1.47 -6.11 -23.54
C LEU A 589 1.69 -4.67 -23.07
N SER A 590 2.61 -4.49 -22.13
CA SER A 590 2.99 -3.17 -21.60
C SER A 590 3.92 -2.37 -22.49
N ASN A 591 4.65 -3.05 -23.38
CA ASN A 591 5.50 -2.44 -24.38
C ASN A 591 5.05 -2.85 -25.77
N ASN A 592 5.36 -1.98 -26.73
CA ASN A 592 5.20 -2.31 -28.13
C ASN A 592 6.24 -3.35 -28.54
N VAL A 593 5.83 -4.30 -29.38
CA VAL A 593 6.69 -5.21 -30.12
C VAL A 593 7.68 -4.39 -30.97
N THR A 594 8.96 -4.77 -30.95
CA THR A 594 10.05 -4.06 -31.63
C THR A 594 10.54 -4.80 -32.88
N GLY A 595 11.57 -4.28 -33.55
CA GLY A 595 12.24 -4.98 -34.66
C GLY A 595 11.29 -5.26 -35.82
N SER A 596 11.28 -6.50 -36.32
CA SER A 596 10.44 -6.95 -37.44
C SER A 596 9.03 -7.41 -37.03
N GLY A 597 8.66 -7.32 -35.75
CA GLY A 597 7.40 -7.87 -35.25
C GLY A 597 7.51 -9.32 -34.75
N ILE A 598 6.37 -9.92 -34.43
CA ILE A 598 6.21 -11.34 -34.06
C ILE A 598 5.51 -12.05 -35.22
N ALA A 599 6.06 -13.17 -35.71
CA ALA A 599 5.40 -13.97 -36.74
C ALA A 599 4.30 -14.87 -36.14
N SER A 600 3.28 -15.23 -36.94
CA SER A 600 2.37 -16.31 -36.55
C SER A 600 3.16 -17.62 -36.34
N GLY A 601 2.76 -18.43 -35.36
CA GLY A 601 3.50 -19.63 -34.97
C GLY A 601 4.68 -19.36 -34.00
N THR A 602 4.92 -18.13 -33.57
CA THR A 602 6.00 -17.83 -32.61
C THR A 602 5.64 -18.29 -31.20
N SER A 603 6.56 -19.00 -30.56
CA SER A 603 6.43 -19.37 -29.14
C SER A 603 6.67 -18.17 -28.23
N ILE A 604 5.67 -17.81 -27.44
CA ILE A 604 5.71 -16.74 -26.44
C ILE A 604 5.75 -17.38 -25.07
N THR A 605 6.79 -17.07 -24.29
CA THR A 605 6.88 -17.57 -22.93
C THR A 605 6.27 -16.54 -21.99
N PHE A 606 5.17 -16.94 -21.37
CA PHE A 606 4.57 -16.27 -20.23
C PHE A 606 5.13 -16.92 -18.98
N THR A 607 6.18 -16.34 -18.44
CA THR A 607 6.60 -16.75 -17.12
C THR A 607 5.58 -16.21 -16.16
N GLY A 608 4.98 -17.12 -15.39
CA GLY A 608 4.30 -16.73 -14.18
C GLY A 608 5.27 -15.95 -13.30
N THR A 609 4.70 -15.36 -12.28
CA THR A 609 5.30 -14.36 -11.43
C THR A 609 6.39 -14.93 -10.52
N GLY A 610 7.15 -15.93 -10.95
CA GLY A 610 8.32 -16.47 -10.25
C GLY A 610 9.44 -15.45 -10.03
N GLY A 611 9.29 -14.23 -10.55
CA GLY A 611 10.08 -13.05 -10.21
C GLY A 611 9.27 -11.88 -9.63
N LEU A 612 7.96 -12.00 -9.38
CA LEU A 612 7.26 -10.97 -8.60
C LEU A 612 7.57 -11.20 -7.14
N SER A 613 8.11 -10.17 -6.50
CA SER A 613 8.38 -10.25 -5.08
C SER A 613 7.11 -10.67 -4.35
N ALA A 614 7.27 -11.63 -3.43
CA ALA A 614 6.20 -12.16 -2.61
C ALA A 614 5.80 -11.09 -1.57
N VAL A 615 5.26 -9.97 -2.03
CA VAL A 615 5.03 -8.80 -1.19
C VAL A 615 3.64 -8.86 -0.57
N SER A 616 3.61 -8.65 0.74
CA SER A 616 2.35 -8.52 1.48
C SER A 616 1.88 -7.07 1.48
N GLY A 617 0.57 -6.84 1.56
CA GLY A 617 0.01 -5.49 1.62
C GLY A 617 0.53 -4.70 2.83
N ILE A 618 0.40 -5.29 4.02
CA ILE A 618 1.02 -4.84 5.26
C ILE A 618 1.96 -5.95 5.74
N ALA A 619 3.22 -5.62 6.00
CA ALA A 619 4.19 -6.53 6.58
C ALA A 619 4.67 -6.02 7.93
N LEU A 620 4.51 -6.81 8.99
CA LEU A 620 4.90 -6.47 10.36
C LEU A 620 6.10 -7.28 10.81
N TYR A 621 7.19 -6.60 11.13
CA TYR A 621 8.37 -7.18 11.79
C TYR A 621 8.79 -6.36 13.00
N ASN A 622 9.31 -7.03 14.04
CA ASN A 622 9.77 -6.42 15.30
C ASN A 622 8.77 -5.40 15.90
N THR A 623 7.47 -5.69 15.78
CA THR A 623 6.43 -4.80 16.29
C THR A 623 5.99 -5.20 17.70
N ARG A 624 5.60 -4.20 18.50
CA ARG A 624 5.05 -4.39 19.86
C ARG A 624 3.84 -3.50 20.09
N GLY A 625 2.72 -4.05 20.56
CA GLY A 625 1.52 -3.25 20.83
C GLY A 625 0.91 -2.67 19.55
N CYS A 626 0.85 -3.45 18.48
CA CYS A 626 0.43 -2.97 17.16
C CYS A 626 -1.07 -3.20 16.93
N ILE A 627 -1.75 -2.27 16.27
CA ILE A 627 -3.15 -2.40 15.85
C ILE A 627 -3.21 -2.24 14.33
N VAL A 628 -3.78 -3.23 13.64
CA VAL A 628 -4.02 -3.19 12.19
C VAL A 628 -5.51 -3.35 11.93
N SER A 629 -6.21 -2.25 11.66
CA SER A 629 -7.68 -2.30 11.60
C SER A 629 -8.32 -1.52 10.46
N LYS A 630 -9.44 -2.03 9.93
CA LYS A 630 -10.26 -1.32 8.94
C LYS A 630 -9.52 -0.95 7.65
N ASN A 631 -8.46 -1.66 7.28
CA ASN A 631 -7.76 -1.43 6.01
C ASN A 631 -8.46 -2.17 4.86
N GLN A 632 -8.39 -1.58 3.67
CA GLN A 632 -8.94 -2.12 2.44
C GLN A 632 -7.80 -2.55 1.51
N PHE A 633 -7.87 -3.77 0.99
CA PHE A 633 -6.86 -4.34 0.10
C PHE A 633 -7.48 -4.73 -1.24
N SER A 634 -6.85 -4.39 -2.35
CA SER A 634 -7.23 -4.88 -3.68
C SER A 634 -6.00 -5.16 -4.55
N GLY A 635 -5.91 -6.35 -5.13
CA GLY A 635 -4.82 -6.70 -6.06
C GLY A 635 -3.45 -6.79 -5.37
N ILE A 636 -3.34 -7.68 -4.37
CA ILE A 636 -2.12 -7.90 -3.59
C ILE A 636 -1.43 -9.19 -4.03
N ALA A 637 -0.12 -9.17 -4.28
CA ALA A 637 0.61 -10.32 -4.85
C ALA A 637 0.71 -11.56 -3.92
N LYS A 638 0.70 -11.37 -2.59
CA LYS A 638 0.85 -12.46 -1.61
C LYS A 638 -0.20 -12.42 -0.49
N ASP A 639 0.18 -12.01 0.70
CA ASP A 639 -0.70 -11.91 1.88
C ASP A 639 -1.24 -10.49 1.99
N ALA A 640 -2.49 -10.28 2.40
CA ALA A 640 -2.92 -8.91 2.69
C ALA A 640 -2.17 -8.36 3.91
N ILE A 641 -2.05 -9.18 4.97
CA ILE A 641 -1.33 -8.87 6.20
C ILE A 641 -0.40 -10.04 6.53
N TYR A 642 0.90 -9.75 6.68
CA TYR A 642 1.90 -10.69 7.18
C TYR A 642 2.41 -10.23 8.54
N VAL A 643 2.32 -11.10 9.54
CA VAL A 643 2.83 -10.90 10.90
C VAL A 643 4.00 -11.84 11.12
N ASP A 644 5.21 -11.28 11.23
CA ASP A 644 6.41 -12.07 11.48
C ASP A 644 6.48 -12.61 12.91
N GLY A 645 7.20 -13.72 13.11
CA GLY A 645 7.42 -14.34 14.42
C GLY A 645 8.13 -13.44 15.44
N SER A 646 8.84 -12.41 14.97
CA SER A 646 9.49 -11.39 15.80
C SER A 646 8.52 -10.40 16.46
N CYS A 647 7.25 -10.36 16.04
CA CYS A 647 6.25 -9.51 16.68
C CYS A 647 5.92 -10.06 18.07
N THR A 648 5.91 -9.18 19.08
CA THR A 648 5.69 -9.56 20.48
C THR A 648 4.69 -8.62 21.15
N SER A 649 4.26 -8.95 22.37
CA SER A 649 3.15 -8.25 23.03
C SER A 649 1.84 -8.39 22.24
N PHE A 650 0.83 -7.62 22.60
CA PHE A 650 -0.48 -7.68 21.98
C PHE A 650 -0.48 -6.99 20.60
N THR A 651 -0.70 -7.75 19.52
CA THR A 651 -1.02 -7.22 18.20
C THR A 651 -2.48 -7.50 17.90
N GLU A 652 -3.28 -6.50 17.54
CA GLU A 652 -4.67 -6.67 17.12
C GLU A 652 -4.79 -6.52 15.60
N VAL A 653 -5.47 -7.46 14.93
CA VAL A 653 -5.86 -7.32 13.52
C VAL A 653 -7.37 -7.39 13.44
N SER A 654 -8.03 -6.32 13.00
CA SER A 654 -9.50 -6.28 13.06
C SER A 654 -10.23 -5.52 11.94
N GLY A 655 -11.34 -6.10 11.45
CA GLY A 655 -12.22 -5.45 10.46
C GLY A 655 -11.57 -5.07 9.13
N ASN A 656 -10.52 -5.79 8.70
CA ASN A 656 -9.85 -5.55 7.41
C ASN A 656 -10.59 -6.30 6.28
N THR A 657 -10.67 -5.68 5.10
CA THR A 657 -11.35 -6.26 3.93
C THR A 657 -10.38 -6.38 2.76
N GLY A 658 -10.43 -7.47 2.01
CA GLY A 658 -9.52 -7.70 0.88
C GLY A 658 -10.19 -8.23 -0.37
N GLU A 659 -9.67 -7.92 -1.54
CA GLU A 659 -10.12 -8.46 -2.81
C GLU A 659 -8.91 -8.70 -3.71
N ASN A 660 -8.99 -9.65 -4.64
CA ASN A 660 -7.88 -9.98 -5.54
C ASN A 660 -6.54 -10.22 -4.81
N ILE A 661 -6.58 -10.94 -3.70
CA ILE A 661 -5.38 -11.31 -2.90
C ILE A 661 -4.74 -12.58 -3.45
N GLY A 662 -3.42 -12.59 -3.60
CA GLY A 662 -2.55 -13.72 -3.94
C GLY A 662 -2.87 -14.46 -5.25
N CYS A 663 -3.50 -13.74 -6.16
CA CYS A 663 -3.94 -14.09 -7.52
C CYS A 663 -2.91 -14.78 -8.45
N CYS A 664 -1.63 -14.86 -8.08
CA CYS A 664 -0.55 -15.36 -8.94
C CYS A 664 0.33 -16.45 -8.32
N ASN A 665 0.29 -16.66 -7.00
CA ASN A 665 1.32 -17.44 -6.30
C ASN A 665 0.81 -18.72 -5.64
N GLY A 666 -0.45 -19.13 -5.85
CA GLY A 666 -0.94 -20.41 -5.32
C GLY A 666 -1.27 -20.44 -3.82
N PHE A 667 -0.89 -19.39 -3.06
CA PHE A 667 -0.90 -19.38 -1.60
C PHE A 667 -1.47 -18.09 -0.99
N ALA A 668 -2.54 -17.54 -1.58
CA ALA A 668 -3.15 -16.31 -1.08
C ALA A 668 -3.78 -16.50 0.31
N ARG A 669 -3.51 -15.56 1.23
CA ARG A 669 -4.10 -15.50 2.56
C ARG A 669 -4.42 -14.04 2.93
N LEU A 670 -5.52 -13.82 3.64
CA LEU A 670 -5.79 -12.48 4.15
C LEU A 670 -4.82 -12.15 5.29
N VAL A 671 -4.63 -13.09 6.21
CA VAL A 671 -3.68 -12.94 7.32
C VAL A 671 -2.75 -14.14 7.38
N THR A 672 -1.45 -13.89 7.37
CA THR A 672 -0.42 -14.89 7.62
C THR A 672 0.35 -14.53 8.87
N VAL A 673 0.47 -15.49 9.78
CA VAL A 673 1.17 -15.36 11.05
C VAL A 673 2.32 -16.35 11.06
N GLY A 674 3.54 -15.84 11.20
CA GLY A 674 4.75 -16.62 11.37
C GLY A 674 4.78 -17.36 12.71
N ALA A 675 5.87 -18.08 12.96
CA ALA A 675 6.11 -18.76 14.24
C ALA A 675 6.34 -17.74 15.36
N LEU A 676 5.25 -17.39 16.06
CA LEU A 676 5.28 -16.50 17.21
C LEU A 676 6.06 -17.12 18.38
N ALA A 677 6.88 -16.31 19.04
CA ALA A 677 7.58 -16.67 20.27
C ALA A 677 6.67 -16.53 21.51
N ALA A 678 7.06 -17.17 22.62
CA ALA A 678 6.36 -17.04 23.90
C ALA A 678 6.28 -15.55 24.36
N GLY A 679 5.09 -15.09 24.74
CA GLY A 679 4.83 -13.69 25.10
C GLY A 679 4.31 -12.81 23.94
N ALA A 680 4.24 -13.34 22.72
CA ALA A 680 3.43 -12.76 21.65
C ALA A 680 1.96 -13.12 21.85
N SER A 681 1.06 -12.16 21.63
CA SER A 681 -0.37 -12.41 21.59
C SER A 681 -0.97 -11.69 20.39
N LEU A 682 -1.50 -12.43 19.43
CA LEU A 682 -2.24 -11.86 18.31
C LEU A 682 -3.74 -11.98 18.60
N LYS A 683 -4.48 -10.87 18.55
CA LYS A 683 -5.93 -10.88 18.64
C LYS A 683 -6.54 -10.61 17.27
N LEU A 684 -7.34 -11.57 16.81
CA LEU A 684 -8.09 -11.46 15.56
C LEU A 684 -9.54 -11.14 15.92
N ARG A 685 -10.10 -10.08 15.33
CA ARG A 685 -11.42 -9.52 15.66
C ARG A 685 -12.20 -9.07 14.43
N GLY A 686 -13.52 -9.22 14.46
CA GLY A 686 -14.42 -8.68 13.44
C GLY A 686 -14.49 -9.46 12.13
N ASN A 687 -15.32 -8.94 11.22
CA ASN A 687 -15.63 -9.62 9.96
C ASN A 687 -14.54 -9.34 8.93
N TYR A 688 -14.03 -10.42 8.35
CA TYR A 688 -13.12 -10.36 7.23
C TYR A 688 -13.89 -10.74 5.98
N MET A 689 -14.02 -9.79 5.06
CA MET A 689 -14.49 -10.10 3.72
C MET A 689 -13.28 -10.27 2.84
N ALA A 690 -13.18 -11.41 2.15
CA ALA A 690 -12.38 -11.39 0.96
C ALA A 690 -12.96 -12.16 -0.23
N GLN A 691 -12.90 -11.51 -1.39
CA GLN A 691 -13.44 -11.93 -2.69
C GLN A 691 -14.98 -12.01 -2.83
N PRO A 692 -15.53 -11.49 -3.94
CA PRO A 692 -16.72 -12.05 -4.56
C PRO A 692 -16.43 -13.48 -5.05
N VAL A 693 -17.41 -14.37 -4.93
CA VAL A 693 -17.37 -15.82 -5.26
C VAL A 693 -17.01 -16.13 -6.73
N ASN A 694 -16.81 -15.10 -7.57
CA ASN A 694 -16.63 -15.23 -9.02
C ASN A 694 -15.17 -15.32 -9.51
N TYR A 695 -14.16 -15.33 -8.62
CA TYR A 695 -12.75 -15.41 -9.03
C TYR A 695 -11.97 -16.54 -8.31
N PRO A 696 -11.82 -17.72 -8.94
CA PRO A 696 -11.09 -18.83 -8.35
C PRO A 696 -9.60 -18.65 -8.62
N ARG A 697 -8.93 -17.77 -7.88
CA ARG A 697 -7.46 -17.72 -7.87
C ARG A 697 -6.94 -18.09 -6.47
N ALA A 698 -6.55 -19.36 -6.35
CA ALA A 698 -5.68 -19.96 -5.33
C ALA A 698 -5.65 -19.29 -3.94
N ILE A 699 -6.74 -19.46 -3.20
CA ILE A 699 -6.83 -19.03 -1.81
C ILE A 699 -6.61 -20.24 -0.91
N ASN A 700 -5.50 -20.24 -0.17
CA ASN A 700 -5.09 -21.36 0.68
C ASN A 700 -5.87 -21.36 2.01
N ALA A 701 -5.92 -20.22 2.71
CA ALA A 701 -6.60 -20.07 3.99
C ALA A 701 -6.94 -18.61 4.27
N LEU A 702 -8.03 -18.34 5.00
CA LEU A 702 -8.36 -16.97 5.45
C LEU A 702 -7.28 -16.44 6.37
N ILE A 703 -6.96 -17.26 7.36
CA ILE A 703 -5.90 -17.02 8.33
C ILE A 703 -5.03 -18.25 8.37
N SER A 704 -3.72 -18.06 8.22
CA SER A 704 -2.72 -19.10 8.40
C SER A 704 -1.86 -18.74 9.58
N SER A 705 -1.73 -19.67 10.51
CA SER A 705 -0.83 -19.54 11.65
C SER A 705 -0.10 -20.85 11.85
N SER A 706 1.20 -20.77 12.13
CA SER A 706 2.00 -21.94 12.50
C SER A 706 1.73 -22.44 13.92
N SER A 707 0.99 -21.68 14.74
CA SER A 707 0.64 -22.08 16.10
C SER A 707 -0.70 -21.49 16.57
N TRP A 708 -1.49 -22.32 17.23
CA TRP A 708 -2.71 -21.91 17.94
C TRP A 708 -2.40 -21.29 19.32
N ALA A 709 -1.28 -21.68 19.94
CA ALA A 709 -0.97 -21.43 21.35
C ALA A 709 -0.59 -19.98 21.68
N TYR A 710 -0.39 -19.12 20.67
CA TYR A 710 0.03 -17.73 20.83
C TYR A 710 -0.94 -16.73 20.17
N THR A 711 -2.09 -17.21 19.71
CA THR A 711 -3.12 -16.39 19.07
C THR A 711 -4.40 -16.45 19.89
N SER A 712 -5.03 -15.31 20.14
CA SER A 712 -6.37 -15.20 20.70
C SER A 712 -7.37 -14.99 19.57
N TRP A 713 -8.39 -15.82 19.52
CA TRP A 713 -9.40 -15.81 18.46
C TRP A 713 -10.73 -15.33 19.03
N SER A 714 -11.36 -14.31 18.44
CA SER A 714 -12.74 -13.96 18.77
C SER A 714 -13.73 -14.92 18.10
N GLU A 715 -14.90 -15.11 18.73
CA GLU A 715 -16.06 -15.82 18.17
C GLU A 715 -16.79 -15.03 17.06
N ASP A 716 -16.34 -13.81 16.75
CA ASP A 716 -17.03 -12.92 15.80
C ASP A 716 -17.26 -13.60 14.44
N ASN A 717 -18.44 -13.35 13.86
CA ASN A 717 -18.92 -13.91 12.61
C ASN A 717 -17.89 -13.80 11.47
N ILE A 718 -17.04 -14.81 11.30
CA ILE A 718 -16.22 -14.91 10.10
C ILE A 718 -17.15 -15.21 8.93
N ALA A 719 -17.61 -14.16 8.24
CA ALA A 719 -18.34 -14.29 6.99
C ALA A 719 -17.37 -14.82 5.92
N GLN A 720 -17.26 -16.14 5.82
CA GLN A 720 -16.48 -16.82 4.79
C GLN A 720 -17.21 -16.71 3.44
N ASN A 721 -16.95 -15.64 2.69
CA ASN A 721 -17.10 -15.72 1.25
C ASN A 721 -15.72 -16.06 0.67
N GLY A 722 -15.62 -17.11 -0.15
CA GLY A 722 -14.45 -17.36 -1.01
C GLY A 722 -13.16 -17.95 -0.40
N PHE A 723 -13.02 -18.13 0.93
CA PHE A 723 -11.81 -18.72 1.55
C PHE A 723 -12.00 -20.17 1.99
N VAL A 724 -10.98 -21.00 1.79
CA VAL A 724 -10.93 -22.40 2.27
C VAL A 724 -10.54 -22.42 3.76
N GLY A 725 -11.45 -22.01 4.64
CA GLY A 725 -11.31 -22.16 6.10
C GLY A 725 -10.03 -21.58 6.74
N PHE A 726 -9.65 -22.16 7.89
CA PHE A 726 -8.47 -21.77 8.68
C PHE A 726 -7.29 -22.72 8.42
N GLY A 727 -6.12 -22.16 8.10
CA GLY A 727 -4.86 -22.88 7.94
C GLY A 727 -4.06 -22.91 9.26
N VAL A 728 -4.66 -23.47 10.31
CA VAL A 728 -4.06 -23.54 11.66
C VAL A 728 -4.01 -24.99 12.13
N GLN A 729 -2.86 -25.42 12.64
CA GLN A 729 -2.68 -26.77 13.15
C GLN A 729 -3.27 -26.92 14.57
N LEU A 730 -4.34 -27.70 14.72
CA LEU A 730 -5.03 -27.98 16.00
C LEU A 730 -4.75 -29.40 16.51
N THR A 731 -3.48 -29.80 16.56
CA THR A 731 -3.11 -31.15 17.02
C THR A 731 -3.46 -31.34 18.50
N PRO A 732 -4.24 -32.38 18.88
CA PRO A 732 -4.50 -32.70 20.28
C PRO A 732 -3.22 -33.01 21.07
N VAL A 733 -3.18 -32.60 22.34
CA VAL A 733 -2.01 -32.73 23.22
C VAL A 733 -2.38 -33.55 24.45
N VAL A 734 -1.77 -34.73 24.59
CA VAL A 734 -1.94 -35.58 25.78
C VAL A 734 -1.30 -34.89 26.99
N GLN A 735 -2.05 -34.79 28.09
CA GLN A 735 -1.61 -34.17 29.33
C GLN A 735 -1.01 -35.20 30.29
N ALA A 736 0.07 -34.83 30.96
CA ALA A 736 0.65 -35.62 32.04
C ALA A 736 -0.17 -35.39 33.32
N VAL A 737 -1.00 -36.38 33.67
CA VAL A 737 -1.85 -36.32 34.87
C VAL A 737 -1.03 -36.75 36.10
N GLY A 738 -0.90 -35.83 37.06
CA GLY A 738 -0.02 -35.95 38.24
C GLY A 738 -0.64 -36.69 39.43
N ALA A 739 -0.48 -36.14 40.63
CA ALA A 739 -1.18 -36.65 41.83
C ALA A 739 -2.62 -36.12 41.89
N SER A 740 -3.53 -36.92 42.45
CA SER A 740 -4.92 -36.52 42.68
C SER A 740 -5.03 -35.64 43.95
N PRO A 741 -5.78 -34.53 43.91
CA PRO A 741 -6.45 -33.94 42.75
C PRO A 741 -5.45 -33.25 41.81
N TRP A 742 -5.59 -33.49 40.51
CA TRP A 742 -4.75 -32.87 39.49
C TRP A 742 -5.46 -31.67 38.87
N THR A 743 -4.75 -30.56 38.65
CA THR A 743 -5.34 -29.34 38.07
C THR A 743 -4.60 -28.93 36.80
N PHE A 744 -5.35 -28.68 35.74
CA PHE A 744 -4.89 -28.00 34.53
C PHE A 744 -5.42 -26.55 34.53
N ALA A 745 -4.54 -25.57 34.44
CA ALA A 745 -4.91 -24.16 34.25
C ALA A 745 -4.63 -23.75 32.81
N ASN A 746 -5.63 -23.23 32.11
CA ASN A 746 -5.46 -22.71 30.76
C ASN A 746 -4.77 -21.34 30.80
N THR A 747 -3.46 -21.33 30.55
CA THR A 747 -2.65 -20.11 30.43
C THR A 747 -2.50 -19.64 28.98
N TYR A 748 -3.09 -20.35 28.01
CA TYR A 748 -3.04 -19.98 26.60
C TYR A 748 -4.01 -18.82 26.31
N PRO A 749 -3.69 -17.97 25.30
CA PRO A 749 -4.59 -16.91 24.82
C PRO A 749 -5.83 -17.45 24.06
N SER A 750 -5.82 -18.74 23.73
CA SER A 750 -6.92 -19.49 23.10
C SER A 750 -7.70 -20.33 24.11
N ALA A 751 -8.97 -20.61 23.80
CA ALA A 751 -9.73 -21.62 24.52
C ALA A 751 -9.22 -23.03 24.19
N VAL A 752 -9.40 -23.95 25.13
CA VAL A 752 -9.05 -25.37 24.95
C VAL A 752 -10.18 -26.25 25.51
N SER A 753 -10.36 -27.43 24.93
CA SER A 753 -11.25 -28.46 25.47
C SER A 753 -10.42 -29.58 26.07
N LEU A 754 -10.73 -29.98 27.30
CA LEU A 754 -10.04 -31.06 27.99
C LEU A 754 -10.94 -32.29 27.96
N SER A 755 -10.53 -33.31 27.20
CA SER A 755 -11.19 -34.61 27.17
C SER A 755 -10.64 -35.49 28.28
N VAL A 756 -11.49 -35.91 29.21
CA VAL A 756 -11.16 -36.80 30.33
C VAL A 756 -11.79 -38.17 30.06
N ALA A 757 -10.97 -39.22 29.95
CA ALA A 757 -11.42 -40.58 29.64
C ALA A 757 -10.66 -41.64 30.46
N GLY A 758 -11.36 -42.71 30.85
CA GLY A 758 -10.78 -43.80 31.66
C GLY A 758 -10.48 -43.41 33.11
N GLY A 759 -9.74 -44.27 33.81
CA GLY A 759 -9.46 -44.09 35.24
C GLY A 759 -10.67 -44.28 36.15
N THR A 760 -10.53 -43.88 37.42
CA THR A 760 -11.59 -43.90 38.43
C THR A 760 -11.71 -42.49 39.03
N VAL A 761 -12.40 -41.62 38.30
CA VAL A 761 -12.61 -40.20 38.63
C VAL A 761 -13.82 -40.04 39.53
N SER A 762 -13.65 -39.39 40.67
CA SER A 762 -14.71 -39.09 41.63
C SER A 762 -15.36 -37.72 41.40
N SER A 763 -14.61 -36.76 40.86
CA SER A 763 -15.15 -35.44 40.53
C SER A 763 -14.29 -34.69 39.52
N ILE A 764 -14.95 -33.97 38.61
CA ILE A 764 -14.35 -32.92 37.81
C ILE A 764 -14.91 -31.57 38.32
N GLY A 765 -14.02 -30.62 38.59
CA GLY A 765 -14.36 -29.26 39.01
C GLY A 765 -13.79 -28.24 38.04
N VAL A 766 -14.50 -27.12 37.87
CA VAL A 766 -14.07 -26.01 37.01
C VAL A 766 -14.00 -24.73 37.83
N SER A 767 -12.85 -24.07 37.77
CA SER A 767 -12.64 -22.70 38.23
C SER A 767 -12.66 -21.77 37.02
N ARG A 768 -13.34 -20.62 37.15
CA ARG A 768 -13.32 -19.57 36.13
C ARG A 768 -12.45 -18.42 36.62
N ASN A 769 -11.43 -18.05 35.85
CA ASN A 769 -10.55 -16.90 36.14
C ASN A 769 -10.08 -16.81 37.62
N GLY A 770 -9.56 -17.92 38.16
CA GLY A 770 -9.05 -17.99 39.53
C GLY A 770 -10.09 -17.96 40.65
N GLN A 771 -11.40 -17.97 40.33
CA GLN A 771 -12.47 -18.08 41.32
C GLN A 771 -12.55 -19.49 41.92
N ALA A 772 -13.33 -19.66 42.99
CA ALA A 772 -13.58 -20.96 43.59
C ALA A 772 -14.05 -21.99 42.53
N ALA A 773 -13.49 -23.20 42.57
CA ALA A 773 -13.86 -24.26 41.66
C ALA A 773 -15.21 -24.88 42.06
N TYR A 774 -16.07 -25.15 41.08
CA TYR A 774 -17.35 -25.82 41.29
C TYR A 774 -17.36 -27.19 40.61
N ALA A 775 -17.89 -28.20 41.30
CA ALA A 775 -18.07 -29.53 40.72
C ALA A 775 -19.06 -29.47 39.55
N CYS A 776 -18.68 -30.00 38.39
CA CYS A 776 -19.56 -30.00 37.22
C CYS A 776 -20.54 -31.19 37.19
N GLY A 777 -20.46 -32.10 38.17
CA GLY A 777 -21.26 -33.32 38.21
C GLY A 777 -20.81 -34.41 37.23
N LEU A 778 -19.66 -34.23 36.58
CA LEU A 778 -19.11 -35.17 35.60
C LEU A 778 -17.93 -35.97 36.20
N THR A 779 -17.78 -37.20 35.72
CA THR A 779 -16.64 -38.09 36.01
C THR A 779 -15.84 -38.47 34.76
N ASN A 780 -16.33 -38.09 33.58
CA ASN A 780 -15.64 -38.18 32.29
C ASN A 780 -16.28 -37.18 31.31
N GLY A 781 -15.70 -37.06 30.13
CA GLY A 781 -16.23 -36.21 29.06
C GLY A 781 -15.33 -35.02 28.74
N MET A 782 -15.88 -34.03 28.04
CA MET A 782 -15.14 -32.88 27.53
C MET A 782 -15.50 -31.62 28.31
N ILE A 783 -14.48 -30.87 28.73
CA ILE A 783 -14.63 -29.62 29.51
C ILE A 783 -13.97 -28.47 28.75
N ASP A 784 -14.73 -27.42 28.46
CA ASP A 784 -14.23 -26.22 27.81
C ASP A 784 -13.66 -25.22 28.83
N LEU A 785 -12.40 -24.82 28.61
CA LEU A 785 -11.66 -23.87 29.42
C LEU A 785 -11.29 -22.65 28.58
N LYS A 786 -11.83 -21.49 28.94
CA LYS A 786 -11.40 -20.20 28.38
C LYS A 786 -10.03 -19.81 28.97
N PRO A 787 -9.31 -18.85 28.36
CA PRO A 787 -8.10 -18.31 28.96
C PRO A 787 -8.33 -17.88 30.41
N GLY A 788 -7.49 -18.36 31.33
CA GLY A 788 -7.59 -18.11 32.78
C GLY A 788 -8.45 -19.11 33.57
N ASP A 789 -9.16 -20.02 32.91
CA ASP A 789 -9.94 -21.06 33.58
C ASP A 789 -9.06 -22.25 33.98
N ALA A 790 -9.52 -23.03 34.97
CA ALA A 790 -8.85 -24.26 35.38
C ALA A 790 -9.82 -25.42 35.56
N MET A 791 -9.38 -26.62 35.21
CA MET A 791 -10.07 -27.89 35.48
C MET A 791 -9.30 -28.68 36.54
N THR A 792 -9.97 -29.04 37.63
CA THR A 792 -9.45 -29.93 38.67
C THR A 792 -10.12 -31.29 38.56
N VAL A 793 -9.34 -32.36 38.51
CA VAL A 793 -9.82 -33.75 38.40
C VAL A 793 -9.36 -34.53 39.62
N THR A 794 -10.32 -35.08 40.36
CA THR A 794 -10.08 -35.94 41.53
C THR A 794 -10.35 -37.39 41.17
N TYR A 795 -9.42 -38.29 41.45
CA TYR A 795 -9.49 -39.71 41.09
C TYR A 795 -8.71 -40.60 42.06
N SER A 796 -9.01 -41.90 42.03
CA SER A 796 -8.22 -42.97 42.68
C SER A 796 -7.36 -43.78 41.69
N VAL A 797 -7.76 -43.80 40.40
CA VAL A 797 -6.95 -44.32 39.28
C VAL A 797 -6.86 -43.23 38.22
N ALA A 798 -5.65 -42.90 37.78
CA ALA A 798 -5.41 -41.77 36.88
C ALA A 798 -6.21 -41.90 35.57
N PRO A 799 -6.98 -40.87 35.17
CA PRO A 799 -7.60 -40.82 33.85
C PRO A 799 -6.57 -40.44 32.77
N ALA A 800 -6.90 -40.73 31.51
CA ALA A 800 -6.26 -40.09 30.37
C ALA A 800 -6.90 -38.72 30.15
N VAL A 801 -6.08 -37.67 30.05
CA VAL A 801 -6.53 -36.31 29.74
C VAL A 801 -5.88 -35.84 28.46
N THR A 802 -6.70 -35.45 27.48
CA THR A 802 -6.23 -34.90 26.18
C THR A 802 -6.77 -33.50 26.01
N MET A 803 -5.86 -32.53 25.85
CA MET A 803 -6.20 -31.15 25.51
C MET A 803 -6.40 -31.03 24.00
N ILE A 804 -7.52 -30.44 23.59
CA ILE A 804 -7.89 -30.18 22.21
C ILE A 804 -7.91 -28.66 22.01
N PRO A 805 -7.01 -28.12 21.16
CA PRO A 805 -7.01 -26.69 20.83
C PRO A 805 -8.31 -26.23 20.15
N ARG A 806 -8.78 -25.02 20.45
CA ARG A 806 -9.95 -24.42 19.77
C ARG A 806 -9.62 -23.08 19.12
N LEU A 807 -10.21 -22.86 17.94
CA LEU A 807 -10.28 -21.57 17.25
C LEU A 807 -11.68 -20.99 17.51
N GLY A 808 -11.76 -19.86 18.20
CA GLY A 808 -13.02 -19.36 18.76
C GLY A 808 -13.37 -20.05 20.08
N GLN A 809 -14.17 -19.38 20.92
CA GLN A 809 -14.61 -19.94 22.19
C GLN A 809 -15.61 -21.11 22.02
#